data_AF-A0A8T0EGB8-F1
#
_entry.id   AF-A0A8T0EGB8-F1
#
_cell.length_a   1.000
_cell.length_b   1.000
_cell.length_c   1.000
_cell.angle_alpha   90.00
_cell.angle_beta   90.00
_cell.angle_gamma   90.00
#
_symmetry.space_group_name_H-M   'P 1'
#
loop_
_entity.id
_entity.type
_entity.pdbx_description
1 polymer ?
#
loop_
_entity_poly.entity_id
_entity_poly.type
_entity_poly.pdbx_seq_one_letter_code
_entity_poly.pdbx_strand_id
1 'polypeptide(L)'
;MSFHTKTGALVTLSNSNKTACRNNPHQEFNHGLVMSCEPLKDDQIFEVRIDKKVPTWSGSIEIGVTNLDPSYLDFPSSATNLREGSWVMSGTSILEDGKSYLEDYGHDLDELSEGDTVGVMRSSNGELHFFVNGVDQGISAHHVTGTIYAVIDLYGKCAQVTIVEHDYETSSFIRVVDKLHFHEHCGNMVKLSNNNRTAERKKPVDEFNNGVVMTHRALLDDELFEIRIDELVNKWSGSIEMGVTTHNPDTLDFPATMTNMRSGTIMMSGCGILTNGKGSRREYGEYNLDELHEGDRIGLVRKSNKSLYYYINGFNQGIAAENVPDVLYGVVDLYGMTVKVSITDNYKPTLNKPDQENSASAIALRNQPLYQRIGLRYDDLLFHYNCGLHVRVTNGGRTAYRPNSLDDFNNAVVITNRPLKPGEIFEVLLEQVVLKWAGSIEIGVTIHSAEELKFPSTMTVVRSGTWMMNRNGVMYNGTTITDDYGYDLDKLKAGDKIGLIVYEDGSLHFFVNGIDQGLAASNIPSNVYGVIDLYGQAIKASIVGSSESPVFYEDTNSPSVSNYLEDLQMSQPSSVGERKNSQAIKAETDHNEISRPRGTTVYDPHLLYFDDADDSLEEHSNDDIVEPPFSFHSITGINISLDYFGVLATRNQDYDHALVFSSKHLEKEYLYEVHIYTANTVWGGTLRYGVTTYEPEDQSDLPSCALGLNDCDTWLILDSHLYKNSEVIKRNYALYLPHVMAGDSVGVKICNDNSLHFFINGVDLGVAAFNMPKKLRMVADVYGSVESIMVQNAGFSTNADSRNLEKKSNVNAPVIYSPSSPMSFHENRGKNILLSNENLTACRTAGYNHGIVISSKALLCEDIFQVQLDNLHSDWSGSLQIGVTCQNPDQICLPSSALLLKENTWVVSGDSVFYNGVKIKSKYCSSLNNLKSRHKIGIKIDAERNLHLFINNIDQGIAAEDISQPVYAIVDVYGKCKQVTFTTDPYSSDEESEKDDKEKANVEYDGEKIIKPMCSSQLSTTNCDHQRICSIIKTSLGLLDIYFLPDSIVCFCDMCHKSRGEEPYFRKGDPPRDYAQPFGWCRFPLRSSSKAEKSGVTDKWHVAFYGTGFGSVCRILEHGKLLPPAMLGFKIQKKLADKGGKSKDTDSSHVLISPTMLYAGSSKFSPKEEFADLENKKLYHAKVAFQVCVRPGSYTVGPQQLGVREPIDVHFSNNDLEWYTKEEGSIILHSLLIKNRISRDAKDFTIYFVLML
;
A
#
# COMPACT_ATOMS: atom_id res chain seq x y z
N MET A 1 -2.00 -48.01 -29.40
CA MET A 1 -0.99 -48.92 -28.77
C MET A 1 -1.57 -50.35 -28.74
N SER A 2 -0.96 -51.32 -28.03
CA SER A 2 -1.55 -52.67 -27.86
C SER A 2 -1.12 -53.32 -26.53
N PHE A 3 -1.89 -54.30 -26.06
CA PHE A 3 -1.53 -55.19 -24.95
C PHE A 3 -0.56 -56.29 -25.40
N HIS A 4 0.33 -56.69 -24.50
CA HIS A 4 1.27 -57.79 -24.72
C HIS A 4 0.54 -59.13 -24.89
N THR A 5 1.09 -60.04 -25.70
CA THR A 5 0.43 -61.32 -26.02
C THR A 5 0.42 -62.33 -24.85
N LYS A 6 1.45 -62.30 -23.99
CA LYS A 6 1.42 -62.99 -22.68
C LYS A 6 0.55 -62.17 -21.73
N THR A 7 -0.44 -62.81 -21.11
CA THR A 7 -1.43 -62.21 -20.21
C THR A 7 -1.77 -63.15 -19.05
N GLY A 8 -2.54 -62.68 -18.06
CA GLY A 8 -3.06 -63.48 -16.97
C GLY A 8 -3.95 -64.65 -17.43
N ALA A 9 -3.97 -65.72 -16.65
CA ALA A 9 -4.54 -67.01 -17.04
C ALA A 9 -6.04 -66.99 -17.44
N LEU A 10 -6.78 -65.97 -17.00
CA LEU A 10 -8.19 -65.79 -17.33
C LEU A 10 -8.45 -64.70 -18.37
N VAL A 11 -7.44 -64.12 -19.03
CA VAL A 11 -7.65 -63.07 -20.03
C VAL A 11 -7.82 -63.66 -21.44
N THR A 12 -8.57 -62.96 -22.29
CA THR A 12 -8.52 -63.13 -23.73
C THR A 12 -8.49 -61.77 -24.43
N LEU A 13 -7.53 -61.62 -25.34
CA LEU A 13 -7.33 -60.42 -26.12
C LEU A 13 -8.13 -60.47 -27.43
N SER A 14 -8.59 -59.30 -27.86
CA SER A 14 -9.33 -59.08 -29.10
C SER A 14 -9.01 -57.70 -29.68
N ASN A 15 -9.65 -57.32 -30.78
CA ASN A 15 -9.47 -56.01 -31.43
C ASN A 15 -7.98 -55.70 -31.71
N SER A 16 -7.27 -56.61 -32.39
CA SER A 16 -5.82 -56.51 -32.64
C SER A 16 -4.99 -56.25 -31.38
N ASN A 17 -5.29 -57.00 -30.31
CA ASN A 17 -4.72 -56.87 -28.96
C ASN A 17 -4.96 -55.51 -28.28
N LYS A 18 -5.96 -54.73 -28.70
CA LYS A 18 -6.34 -53.46 -28.05
C LYS A 18 -7.43 -53.62 -27.00
N THR A 19 -8.12 -54.76 -26.96
CA THR A 19 -9.23 -55.03 -26.05
C THR A 19 -8.97 -56.29 -25.24
N ALA A 20 -8.91 -56.18 -23.91
CA ALA A 20 -8.75 -57.29 -22.99
C ALA A 20 -10.09 -57.62 -22.32
N CYS A 21 -10.44 -58.89 -22.25
CA CYS A 21 -11.66 -59.38 -21.61
C CYS A 21 -11.30 -60.51 -20.64
N ARG A 22 -11.87 -60.50 -19.43
CA ARG A 22 -11.68 -61.55 -18.43
C ARG A 22 -12.74 -62.62 -18.58
N ASN A 23 -12.29 -63.84 -18.81
CA ASN A 23 -13.10 -65.04 -18.97
C ASN A 23 -13.81 -65.39 -17.66
N ASN A 24 -15.05 -65.87 -17.76
CA ASN A 24 -15.91 -66.29 -16.64
C ASN A 24 -16.03 -65.24 -15.49
N PRO A 25 -16.35 -63.97 -15.78
CA PRO A 25 -16.23 -62.88 -14.79
C PRO A 25 -17.20 -62.99 -13.60
N HIS A 26 -18.21 -63.88 -13.67
CA HIS A 26 -19.13 -64.18 -12.57
C HIS A 26 -18.72 -65.38 -11.69
N GLN A 27 -17.61 -66.07 -12.01
CA GLN A 27 -17.15 -67.26 -11.26
C GLN A 27 -15.85 -66.99 -10.49
N GLU A 28 -14.94 -66.23 -11.10
CA GLU A 28 -13.68 -65.78 -10.51
C GLU A 28 -13.62 -64.24 -10.61
N PHE A 29 -12.65 -63.60 -9.94
CA PHE A 29 -12.56 -62.13 -9.81
C PHE A 29 -11.14 -61.56 -10.00
N ASN A 30 -10.17 -62.41 -10.31
CA ASN A 30 -8.75 -62.09 -10.34
C ASN A 30 -8.06 -62.80 -11.53
N HIS A 31 -6.73 -62.86 -11.57
CA HIS A 31 -5.95 -63.36 -12.72
C HIS A 31 -6.29 -62.64 -14.05
N GLY A 32 -6.71 -61.37 -13.97
CA GLY A 32 -7.15 -60.53 -15.09
C GLY A 32 -6.05 -59.66 -15.69
N LEU A 33 -4.79 -59.86 -15.30
CA LEU A 33 -3.69 -58.93 -15.54
C LEU A 33 -3.23 -58.92 -17.02
N VAL A 34 -3.07 -57.71 -17.56
CA VAL A 34 -2.48 -57.43 -18.89
C VAL A 34 -1.46 -56.29 -18.79
N MET A 35 -0.52 -56.24 -19.73
CA MET A 35 0.51 -55.20 -19.78
C MET A 35 0.62 -54.59 -21.17
N SER A 36 1.23 -53.42 -21.30
CA SER A 36 1.56 -52.83 -22.60
C SER A 36 2.53 -53.73 -23.39
N CYS A 37 2.33 -53.86 -24.71
CA CYS A 37 3.21 -54.68 -25.57
C CYS A 37 4.59 -54.05 -25.80
N GLU A 38 4.69 -52.74 -25.60
CA GLU A 38 5.92 -51.94 -25.66
C GLU A 38 6.07 -51.23 -24.32
N PRO A 39 7.31 -50.91 -23.89
CA PRO A 39 7.52 -50.08 -22.71
C PRO A 39 7.01 -48.65 -22.95
N LEU A 40 6.57 -47.98 -21.90
CA LEU A 40 6.15 -46.59 -21.98
C LEU A 40 7.36 -45.69 -22.21
N LYS A 41 7.21 -44.72 -23.11
CA LYS A 41 8.10 -43.56 -23.19
C LYS A 41 7.72 -42.56 -22.11
N ASP A 42 8.66 -41.70 -21.77
CA ASP A 42 8.38 -40.56 -20.92
C ASP A 42 7.34 -39.64 -21.59
N ASP A 43 6.43 -39.09 -20.77
CA ASP A 43 5.29 -38.25 -21.15
C ASP A 43 4.24 -38.95 -22.06
N GLN A 44 4.29 -40.28 -22.19
CA GLN A 44 3.32 -41.10 -22.94
C GLN A 44 2.26 -41.71 -22.00
N ILE A 45 1.00 -41.25 -22.10
CA ILE A 45 -0.13 -41.89 -21.40
C ILE A 45 -0.44 -43.25 -22.05
N PHE A 46 -0.58 -44.29 -21.23
CA PHE A 46 -1.28 -45.52 -21.60
C PHE A 46 -2.65 -45.54 -20.90
N GLU A 47 -3.72 -45.45 -21.67
CA GLU A 47 -5.10 -45.28 -21.17
C GLU A 47 -6.01 -46.40 -21.68
N VAL A 48 -6.93 -46.85 -20.83
CA VAL A 48 -7.93 -47.86 -21.14
C VAL A 48 -9.32 -47.41 -20.69
N ARG A 49 -10.35 -47.67 -21.51
CA ARG A 49 -11.76 -47.53 -21.13
C ARG A 49 -12.27 -48.83 -20.53
N ILE A 50 -13.08 -48.74 -19.47
CA ILE A 50 -13.85 -49.86 -18.93
C ILE A 50 -15.05 -50.10 -19.85
N ASP A 51 -14.99 -51.13 -20.70
CA ASP A 51 -16.11 -51.48 -21.59
C ASP A 51 -17.18 -52.32 -20.88
N LYS A 52 -16.82 -53.00 -19.78
CA LYS A 52 -17.75 -53.88 -19.06
C LYS A 52 -17.38 -54.13 -17.60
N LYS A 53 -18.37 -54.11 -16.72
CA LYS A 53 -18.32 -54.53 -15.32
C LYS A 53 -19.30 -55.68 -15.03
N VAL A 54 -19.19 -56.29 -13.85
CA VAL A 54 -20.11 -57.28 -13.29
C VAL A 54 -20.48 -56.93 -11.85
N PRO A 55 -21.74 -57.15 -11.42
CA PRO A 55 -22.22 -56.73 -10.09
C PRO A 55 -21.89 -57.73 -8.97
N THR A 56 -21.12 -58.79 -9.25
CA THR A 56 -20.96 -59.95 -8.37
C THR A 56 -19.81 -59.85 -7.35
N TRP A 57 -19.01 -58.79 -7.39
CA TRP A 57 -17.75 -58.69 -6.63
C TRP A 57 -17.53 -57.28 -6.02
N SER A 58 -16.63 -57.21 -5.05
CA SER A 58 -15.96 -55.99 -4.59
C SER A 58 -14.63 -55.80 -5.34
N GLY A 59 -14.05 -54.59 -5.33
CA GLY A 59 -12.94 -54.27 -6.23
C GLY A 59 -13.47 -53.85 -7.61
N SER A 60 -12.74 -53.04 -8.36
CA SER A 60 -13.18 -52.55 -9.67
C SER A 60 -12.15 -52.73 -10.77
N ILE A 61 -10.95 -52.18 -10.60
CA ILE A 61 -9.84 -52.26 -11.56
C ILE A 61 -8.56 -51.89 -10.82
N GLU A 62 -7.44 -52.53 -11.16
CA GLU A 62 -6.10 -52.09 -10.71
C GLU A 62 -5.33 -51.56 -11.93
N ILE A 63 -4.56 -50.49 -11.78
CA ILE A 63 -3.72 -49.92 -12.85
C ILE A 63 -2.35 -49.56 -12.30
N GLY A 64 -1.29 -49.66 -13.08
CA GLY A 64 0.06 -49.38 -12.61
C GLY A 64 1.14 -49.38 -13.67
N VAL A 65 2.38 -49.37 -13.22
CA VAL A 65 3.57 -49.63 -14.04
C VAL A 65 4.50 -50.64 -13.34
N THR A 66 5.33 -51.32 -14.10
CA THR A 66 6.43 -52.13 -13.55
C THR A 66 7.65 -52.12 -14.45
N ASN A 67 8.83 -52.25 -13.84
CA ASN A 67 10.11 -52.45 -14.51
C ASN A 67 10.28 -53.87 -15.10
N LEU A 68 9.36 -54.80 -14.82
CA LEU A 68 9.43 -56.18 -15.28
C LEU A 68 8.95 -56.34 -16.72
N ASP A 69 9.71 -57.08 -17.52
CA ASP A 69 9.39 -57.32 -18.94
C ASP A 69 8.28 -58.38 -19.08
N PRO A 70 7.15 -58.08 -19.78
CA PRO A 70 6.00 -58.97 -19.88
C PRO A 70 6.25 -60.23 -20.72
N SER A 71 7.39 -60.35 -21.40
CA SER A 71 7.84 -61.59 -22.05
C SER A 71 8.24 -62.64 -21.00
N TYR A 72 8.92 -62.20 -19.94
CA TYR A 72 9.57 -63.07 -18.95
C TYR A 72 8.80 -63.13 -17.62
N LEU A 73 8.03 -62.10 -17.27
CA LEU A 73 7.17 -62.07 -16.09
C LEU A 73 6.10 -63.17 -16.13
N ASP A 74 6.03 -64.00 -15.10
CA ASP A 74 4.88 -64.88 -14.88
C ASP A 74 3.82 -64.15 -14.05
N PHE A 75 2.63 -63.98 -14.65
CA PHE A 75 1.59 -63.11 -14.12
C PHE A 75 1.01 -63.63 -12.79
N PRO A 76 1.02 -62.81 -11.72
CA PRO A 76 0.45 -63.20 -10.43
C PRO A 76 -1.09 -63.13 -10.42
N SER A 77 -1.69 -63.34 -9.26
CA SER A 77 -3.14 -63.30 -9.04
C SER A 77 -3.79 -61.91 -9.13
N SER A 78 -3.06 -60.86 -8.77
CA SER A 78 -3.50 -59.45 -8.82
C SER A 78 -2.32 -58.56 -9.21
N ALA A 79 -2.53 -57.37 -9.78
CA ALA A 79 -1.45 -56.40 -10.00
C ALA A 79 -0.78 -55.99 -8.68
N THR A 80 -1.53 -55.88 -7.59
CA THR A 80 -0.98 -55.67 -6.22
C THR A 80 -0.10 -56.82 -5.69
N ASN A 81 0.01 -57.94 -6.41
CA ASN A 81 0.98 -59.00 -6.15
C ASN A 81 2.30 -58.87 -6.95
N LEU A 82 2.46 -57.85 -7.82
CA LEU A 82 3.73 -57.54 -8.49
C LEU A 82 4.79 -57.01 -7.52
N ARG A 83 6.07 -57.21 -7.84
CA ARG A 83 7.24 -56.87 -7.02
C ARG A 83 8.36 -56.36 -7.94
N GLU A 84 9.50 -55.97 -7.37
CA GLU A 84 10.74 -55.62 -8.08
C GLU A 84 10.61 -54.38 -8.98
N GLY A 85 10.15 -53.27 -8.40
CA GLY A 85 9.97 -52.00 -9.10
C GLY A 85 8.60 -51.93 -9.77
N SER A 86 7.55 -52.12 -8.98
CA SER A 86 6.16 -52.08 -9.41
C SER A 86 5.35 -51.07 -8.59
N TRP A 87 4.50 -50.31 -9.27
CA TRP A 87 3.71 -49.21 -8.71
C TRP A 87 2.27 -49.36 -9.19
N VAL A 88 1.33 -49.63 -8.28
CA VAL A 88 -0.06 -50.00 -8.64
C VAL A 88 -1.07 -49.20 -7.81
N MET A 89 -1.99 -48.53 -8.48
CA MET A 89 -3.20 -47.96 -7.89
C MET A 89 -4.29 -49.04 -7.80
N SER A 90 -4.88 -49.18 -6.61
CA SER A 90 -6.01 -50.08 -6.31
C SER A 90 -6.92 -49.39 -5.29
N GLY A 91 -8.19 -49.16 -5.67
CA GLY A 91 -9.07 -48.23 -4.95
C GLY A 91 -8.50 -46.80 -4.95
N THR A 92 -8.32 -46.21 -3.76
CA THR A 92 -7.58 -44.94 -3.54
C THR A 92 -6.13 -45.13 -3.06
N SER A 93 -5.60 -46.36 -3.07
CA SER A 93 -4.25 -46.65 -2.56
C SER A 93 -3.24 -46.85 -3.69
N ILE A 94 -2.04 -46.24 -3.55
CA ILE A 94 -0.86 -46.53 -4.35
C ILE A 94 0.02 -47.52 -3.59
N LEU A 95 0.43 -48.59 -4.27
CA LEU A 95 1.27 -49.64 -3.71
C LEU A 95 2.61 -49.73 -4.43
N GLU A 96 3.71 -49.61 -3.67
CA GLU A 96 5.07 -49.91 -4.11
C GLU A 96 5.39 -51.38 -3.76
N ASP A 97 5.65 -52.21 -4.76
CA ASP A 97 5.90 -53.66 -4.61
C ASP A 97 4.85 -54.36 -3.71
N GLY A 98 3.59 -53.96 -3.90
CA GLY A 98 2.42 -54.47 -3.16
C GLY A 98 2.44 -54.21 -1.66
N LYS A 99 3.11 -53.14 -1.22
CA LYS A 99 2.93 -52.51 0.09
C LYS A 99 2.29 -51.15 -0.12
N SER A 100 1.37 -50.76 0.76
CA SER A 100 0.84 -49.38 0.74
C SER A 100 1.98 -48.36 0.85
N TYR A 101 2.00 -47.42 -0.09
CA TYR A 101 2.95 -46.31 -0.20
C TYR A 101 2.26 -44.97 0.04
N LEU A 102 1.08 -44.79 -0.56
CA LEU A 102 0.20 -43.63 -0.38
C LEU A 102 -1.26 -44.11 -0.30
N GLU A 103 -2.02 -43.53 0.61
CA GLU A 103 -3.45 -43.81 0.83
C GLU A 103 -4.23 -42.50 0.61
N ASP A 104 -5.54 -42.62 0.33
CA ASP A 104 -6.42 -41.49 -0.05
C ASP A 104 -5.93 -40.68 -1.28
N TYR A 105 -5.34 -41.35 -2.26
CA TYR A 105 -4.90 -40.77 -3.54
C TYR A 105 -5.99 -40.87 -4.62
N GLY A 106 -6.27 -39.72 -5.25
CA GLY A 106 -7.09 -39.63 -6.47
C GLY A 106 -8.57 -39.98 -6.30
N HIS A 107 -9.25 -40.15 -7.43
CA HIS A 107 -10.58 -40.74 -7.52
C HIS A 107 -10.52 -42.23 -7.16
N ASP A 108 -11.48 -42.73 -6.38
CA ASP A 108 -11.55 -44.16 -6.07
C ASP A 108 -11.83 -44.97 -7.35
N LEU A 109 -10.94 -45.89 -7.70
CA LEU A 109 -11.15 -46.80 -8.83
C LEU A 109 -12.39 -47.70 -8.62
N ASP A 110 -12.84 -47.91 -7.37
CA ASP A 110 -13.97 -48.76 -7.04
C ASP A 110 -15.35 -48.22 -7.44
N GLU A 111 -15.43 -46.90 -7.63
CA GLU A 111 -16.62 -46.13 -8.01
C GLU A 111 -16.81 -45.99 -9.53
N LEU A 112 -15.75 -46.17 -10.34
CA LEU A 112 -15.79 -46.03 -11.80
C LEU A 112 -16.86 -46.91 -12.47
N SER A 113 -17.48 -46.43 -13.55
CA SER A 113 -18.58 -47.06 -14.27
C SER A 113 -18.17 -47.67 -15.62
N GLU A 114 -19.11 -48.36 -16.29
CA GLU A 114 -18.93 -48.74 -17.69
C GLU A 114 -18.95 -47.47 -18.57
N GLY A 115 -17.89 -47.26 -19.36
CA GLY A 115 -17.68 -46.08 -20.19
C GLY A 115 -16.54 -45.17 -19.72
N ASP A 116 -16.16 -45.21 -18.44
CA ASP A 116 -15.08 -44.40 -17.89
C ASP A 116 -13.70 -44.89 -18.36
N THR A 117 -12.72 -43.97 -18.43
CA THR A 117 -11.32 -44.27 -18.73
C THR A 117 -10.43 -44.16 -17.49
N VAL A 118 -9.39 -44.99 -17.46
CA VAL A 118 -8.30 -44.90 -16.50
C VAL A 118 -6.97 -45.07 -17.24
N GLY A 119 -5.97 -44.27 -16.91
CA GLY A 119 -4.67 -44.28 -17.58
C GLY A 119 -3.50 -44.03 -16.63
N VAL A 120 -2.30 -44.28 -17.13
CA VAL A 120 -1.05 -44.12 -16.39
C VAL A 120 0.04 -43.56 -17.29
N MET A 121 0.90 -42.71 -16.73
CA MET A 121 2.00 -42.04 -17.41
C MET A 121 3.18 -41.89 -16.46
N ARG A 122 4.40 -42.12 -16.96
CA ARG A 122 5.60 -41.56 -16.32
C ARG A 122 6.04 -40.33 -17.08
N SER A 123 6.33 -39.26 -16.37
CA SER A 123 6.87 -38.03 -16.95
C SER A 123 8.40 -38.11 -17.20
N SER A 124 8.91 -37.17 -17.98
CA SER A 124 10.35 -37.05 -18.29
C SER A 124 11.26 -36.63 -17.12
N ASN A 125 10.69 -36.17 -16.00
CA ASN A 125 11.41 -36.00 -14.73
C ASN A 125 11.36 -37.24 -13.81
N GLY A 126 10.66 -38.32 -14.21
CA GLY A 126 10.59 -39.57 -13.46
C GLY A 126 9.49 -39.62 -12.40
N GLU A 127 8.40 -38.86 -12.59
CA GLU A 127 7.23 -38.87 -11.71
C GLU A 127 6.11 -39.71 -12.33
N LEU A 128 5.29 -40.36 -11.50
CA LEU A 128 4.23 -41.26 -11.94
C LEU A 128 2.86 -40.62 -11.72
N HIS A 129 2.07 -40.53 -12.78
CA HIS A 129 0.74 -39.93 -12.79
C HIS A 129 -0.30 -40.95 -13.22
N PHE A 130 -1.44 -40.97 -12.53
CA PHE A 130 -2.64 -41.68 -12.97
C PHE A 130 -3.65 -40.68 -13.54
N PHE A 131 -4.49 -41.14 -14.46
CA PHE A 131 -5.52 -40.35 -15.13
C PHE A 131 -6.85 -41.06 -14.99
N VAL A 132 -7.93 -40.32 -14.78
CA VAL A 132 -9.32 -40.81 -14.79
C VAL A 132 -10.14 -39.89 -15.68
N ASN A 133 -10.84 -40.43 -16.68
CA ASN A 133 -11.58 -39.65 -17.69
C ASN A 133 -10.76 -38.51 -18.32
N GLY A 134 -9.47 -38.79 -18.60
CA GLY A 134 -8.50 -37.82 -19.11
C GLY A 134 -7.95 -36.80 -18.10
N VAL A 135 -8.47 -36.76 -16.87
CA VAL A 135 -8.05 -35.83 -15.80
C VAL A 135 -6.91 -36.44 -14.99
N ASP A 136 -5.80 -35.71 -14.88
CA ASP A 136 -4.64 -36.07 -14.05
C ASP A 136 -5.03 -36.13 -12.56
N GLN A 137 -4.63 -37.19 -11.87
CA GLN A 137 -4.86 -37.42 -10.44
C GLN A 137 -3.68 -36.93 -9.57
N GLY A 138 -2.66 -36.31 -10.18
CA GLY A 138 -1.48 -35.79 -9.52
C GLY A 138 -0.37 -36.83 -9.34
N ILE A 139 0.74 -36.41 -8.72
CA ILE A 139 1.92 -37.26 -8.54
C ILE A 139 1.63 -38.37 -7.52
N SER A 140 1.67 -39.62 -7.97
CA SER A 140 1.55 -40.83 -7.12
C SER A 140 2.88 -41.30 -6.55
N ALA A 141 3.98 -41.11 -7.29
CA ALA A 141 5.32 -41.50 -6.91
C ALA A 141 6.38 -40.63 -7.61
N HIS A 142 7.48 -40.35 -6.92
CA HIS A 142 8.65 -39.66 -7.47
C HIS A 142 9.80 -40.65 -7.73
N HIS A 143 10.68 -40.33 -8.69
CA HIS A 143 11.88 -41.12 -9.05
C HIS A 143 11.62 -42.54 -9.60
N VAL A 144 10.45 -42.78 -10.20
CA VAL A 144 10.19 -43.99 -10.98
C VAL A 144 11.13 -44.00 -12.18
N THR A 145 12.04 -44.98 -12.22
CA THR A 145 13.21 -44.98 -13.12
C THR A 145 13.45 -46.34 -13.77
N GLY A 146 14.08 -46.33 -14.93
CA GLY A 146 14.29 -47.51 -15.77
C GLY A 146 13.25 -47.65 -16.89
N THR A 147 13.26 -48.81 -17.55
CA THR A 147 12.29 -49.16 -18.60
C THR A 147 11.02 -49.70 -17.95
N ILE A 148 9.90 -49.00 -18.09
CA ILE A 148 8.62 -49.38 -17.50
C ILE A 148 7.62 -49.86 -18.54
N TYR A 149 6.72 -50.74 -18.13
CA TYR A 149 5.55 -51.19 -18.88
C TYR A 149 4.28 -50.82 -18.11
N ALA A 150 3.20 -50.45 -18.81
CA ALA A 150 1.89 -50.29 -18.16
C ALA A 150 1.34 -51.63 -17.71
N VAL A 151 0.59 -51.63 -16.61
CA VAL A 151 -0.09 -52.76 -15.99
C VAL A 151 -1.56 -52.39 -15.84
N ILE A 152 -2.47 -53.26 -16.28
CA ILE A 152 -3.90 -53.21 -15.96
C ILE A 152 -4.29 -54.57 -15.38
N ASP A 153 -5.08 -54.61 -14.32
CA ASP A 153 -5.77 -55.84 -13.90
C ASP A 153 -7.28 -55.65 -13.91
N LEU A 154 -7.97 -56.54 -14.63
CA LEU A 154 -9.42 -56.61 -14.70
C LEU A 154 -9.99 -57.24 -13.41
N TYR A 155 -9.58 -56.75 -12.26
CA TYR A 155 -9.91 -57.26 -10.93
C TYR A 155 -11.38 -56.98 -10.53
N GLY A 156 -11.93 -57.79 -9.63
CA GLY A 156 -13.23 -57.56 -8.98
C GLY A 156 -14.38 -57.41 -9.99
N LYS A 157 -15.00 -56.23 -10.00
CA LYS A 157 -16.11 -55.87 -10.89
C LYS A 157 -15.68 -55.73 -12.35
N CYS A 158 -14.45 -55.36 -12.72
CA CYS A 158 -14.12 -55.22 -14.15
C CYS A 158 -14.12 -56.59 -14.86
N ALA A 159 -14.63 -56.57 -16.09
CA ALA A 159 -14.71 -57.73 -16.97
C ALA A 159 -14.15 -57.47 -18.37
N GLN A 160 -14.11 -56.21 -18.84
CA GLN A 160 -13.54 -55.86 -20.15
C GLN A 160 -13.00 -54.43 -20.20
N VAL A 161 -11.84 -54.24 -20.84
CA VAL A 161 -11.24 -52.92 -21.12
C VAL A 161 -10.72 -52.82 -22.56
N THR A 162 -10.71 -51.60 -23.12
CA THR A 162 -10.10 -51.29 -24.42
C THR A 162 -9.15 -50.10 -24.33
N ILE A 163 -7.95 -50.24 -24.90
CA ILE A 163 -6.97 -49.15 -25.02
C ILE A 163 -7.58 -47.99 -25.82
N VAL A 164 -7.52 -46.79 -25.23
CA VAL A 164 -7.86 -45.54 -25.91
C VAL A 164 -6.69 -45.17 -26.83
N GLU A 165 -6.99 -44.83 -28.08
CA GLU A 165 -5.97 -44.36 -29.02
C GLU A 165 -6.11 -42.86 -29.25
N HIS A 166 -5.01 -42.16 -29.01
CA HIS A 166 -4.85 -40.74 -29.26
C HIS A 166 -4.07 -40.56 -30.57
N ASP A 167 -4.60 -39.76 -31.51
CA ASP A 167 -3.95 -39.54 -32.81
C ASP A 167 -2.84 -38.48 -32.68
N TYR A 168 -1.58 -38.93 -32.77
CA TYR A 168 -0.38 -38.08 -32.70
C TYR A 168 -0.08 -37.42 -34.06
N GLU A 169 -0.87 -36.44 -34.49
CA GLU A 169 -0.40 -35.46 -35.47
C GLU A 169 0.62 -34.50 -34.83
N THR A 170 1.60 -34.03 -35.60
CA THR A 170 2.72 -33.20 -35.11
C THR A 170 2.31 -31.75 -34.87
N SER A 171 1.50 -31.54 -33.84
CA SER A 171 1.49 -30.29 -33.07
C SER A 171 2.33 -30.49 -31.80
N SER A 172 2.93 -29.41 -31.29
CA SER A 172 3.49 -29.43 -29.93
C SER A 172 2.34 -29.61 -28.92
N PHE A 173 2.54 -30.43 -27.88
CA PHE A 173 1.49 -30.84 -26.95
C PHE A 173 1.04 -29.73 -25.97
N ILE A 174 0.47 -28.66 -26.51
CA ILE A 174 -0.43 -27.78 -25.77
C ILE A 174 -1.79 -28.50 -25.72
N ARG A 175 -2.00 -29.32 -24.69
CA ARG A 175 -3.32 -29.91 -24.42
C ARG A 175 -4.33 -28.77 -24.27
N VAL A 176 -5.48 -28.88 -24.93
CA VAL A 176 -6.65 -28.05 -24.59
C VAL A 176 -7.20 -28.59 -23.28
N VAL A 177 -6.65 -28.08 -22.17
CA VAL A 177 -7.11 -28.41 -20.82
C VAL A 177 -8.55 -27.91 -20.65
N ASP A 178 -9.43 -28.73 -20.07
CA ASP A 178 -10.81 -28.28 -19.85
C ASP A 178 -10.84 -27.14 -18.84
N LYS A 179 -11.62 -26.12 -19.18
CA LYS A 179 -11.59 -24.81 -18.53
C LYS A 179 -12.22 -24.87 -17.16
N LEU A 180 -11.49 -24.39 -16.15
CA LEU A 180 -12.00 -24.32 -14.79
C LEU A 180 -13.37 -23.62 -14.72
N HIS A 181 -14.32 -24.38 -14.18
CA HIS A 181 -15.68 -23.98 -13.85
C HIS A 181 -16.01 -24.54 -12.45
N PHE A 182 -17.03 -23.98 -11.79
CA PHE A 182 -17.48 -24.48 -10.50
C PHE A 182 -18.19 -25.82 -10.65
N HIS A 183 -18.12 -26.66 -9.62
CA HIS A 183 -18.81 -27.94 -9.55
C HIS A 183 -20.32 -27.77 -9.36
N GLU A 184 -21.15 -28.67 -9.90
CA GLU A 184 -22.61 -28.56 -9.81
C GLU A 184 -23.14 -28.82 -8.40
N HIS A 185 -22.53 -29.78 -7.68
CA HIS A 185 -22.76 -29.95 -6.26
C HIS A 185 -22.03 -28.82 -5.50
N CYS A 186 -22.81 -27.96 -4.85
CA CYS A 186 -22.35 -26.74 -4.18
C CYS A 186 -23.33 -26.32 -3.05
N GLY A 187 -22.96 -25.30 -2.27
CA GLY A 187 -23.72 -24.83 -1.11
C GLY A 187 -25.18 -24.46 -1.44
N ASN A 188 -26.11 -24.83 -0.55
CA ASN A 188 -27.56 -24.66 -0.76
C ASN A 188 -28.01 -23.23 -1.15
N MET A 189 -27.30 -22.20 -0.71
CA MET A 189 -27.60 -20.81 -1.03
C MET A 189 -26.90 -20.28 -2.29
N VAL A 190 -26.18 -21.11 -3.05
CA VAL A 190 -25.55 -20.73 -4.33
C VAL A 190 -26.48 -20.97 -5.52
N LYS A 191 -26.44 -20.08 -6.50
CA LYS A 191 -26.97 -20.22 -7.85
C LYS A 191 -25.79 -20.13 -8.84
N LEU A 192 -25.57 -21.18 -9.62
CA LEU A 192 -24.59 -21.16 -10.71
C LEU A 192 -25.21 -20.58 -11.99
N SER A 193 -24.36 -20.01 -12.84
CA SER A 193 -24.70 -19.42 -14.12
C SER A 193 -23.46 -19.33 -15.02
N ASN A 194 -23.62 -18.86 -16.27
CA ASN A 194 -22.53 -18.69 -17.23
C ASN A 194 -21.71 -19.99 -17.43
N ASN A 195 -22.41 -21.08 -17.78
CA ASN A 195 -21.84 -22.44 -17.90
C ASN A 195 -21.04 -22.86 -16.65
N ASN A 196 -21.66 -22.68 -15.47
CA ASN A 196 -21.09 -22.92 -14.15
C ASN A 196 -19.81 -22.13 -13.82
N ARG A 197 -19.50 -21.04 -14.55
CA ARG A 197 -18.33 -20.19 -14.28
C ARG A 197 -18.63 -18.96 -13.43
N THR A 198 -19.90 -18.67 -13.16
CA THR A 198 -20.34 -17.55 -12.31
C THR A 198 -21.20 -18.07 -11.17
N ALA A 199 -20.78 -17.83 -9.93
CA ALA A 199 -21.49 -18.22 -8.71
C ALA A 199 -22.12 -16.98 -8.04
N GLU A 200 -23.40 -17.08 -7.70
CA GLU A 200 -24.22 -15.99 -7.17
C GLU A 200 -24.98 -16.45 -5.91
N ARG A 201 -24.84 -15.75 -4.80
CA ARG A 201 -25.49 -16.10 -3.53
C ARG A 201 -26.93 -15.60 -3.50
N LYS A 202 -27.87 -16.53 -3.29
CA LYS A 202 -29.31 -16.27 -3.17
C LYS A 202 -29.57 -15.38 -1.95
N LYS A 203 -30.48 -14.40 -2.09
CA LYS A 203 -30.93 -13.49 -1.02
C LYS A 203 -29.77 -12.83 -0.22
N PRO A 204 -28.86 -12.09 -0.87
CA PRO A 204 -27.67 -11.51 -0.21
C PRO A 204 -28.00 -10.53 0.93
N VAL A 205 -29.22 -9.99 0.95
CA VAL A 205 -29.72 -9.09 2.01
C VAL A 205 -30.22 -9.86 3.24
N ASP A 206 -30.67 -11.11 3.13
CA ASP A 206 -31.29 -11.84 4.25
C ASP A 206 -30.28 -12.69 5.04
N GLU A 207 -29.35 -13.36 4.34
CA GLU A 207 -28.28 -14.17 4.90
C GLU A 207 -26.90 -13.62 4.50
N PHE A 208 -25.82 -14.14 5.10
CA PHE A 208 -24.43 -13.69 4.86
C PHE A 208 -23.42 -14.84 4.69
N ASN A 209 -23.90 -16.08 4.58
CA ASN A 209 -23.05 -17.29 4.50
C ASN A 209 -23.79 -18.40 3.73
N ASN A 210 -23.42 -19.67 3.90
CA ASN A 210 -23.92 -20.83 3.13
C ASN A 210 -23.60 -20.76 1.61
N GLY A 211 -22.58 -19.99 1.24
CA GLY A 211 -22.27 -19.56 -0.12
C GLY A 211 -21.09 -20.29 -0.78
N VAL A 212 -20.78 -21.51 -0.36
CA VAL A 212 -19.57 -22.25 -0.77
C VAL A 212 -19.70 -22.84 -2.18
N VAL A 213 -18.66 -22.67 -2.99
CA VAL A 213 -18.44 -23.36 -4.28
C VAL A 213 -17.03 -23.93 -4.35
N MET A 214 -16.85 -24.94 -5.22
CA MET A 214 -15.56 -25.58 -5.50
C MET A 214 -15.32 -25.73 -7.00
N THR A 215 -14.08 -25.94 -7.44
CA THR A 215 -13.78 -26.33 -8.83
C THR A 215 -14.30 -27.72 -9.15
N HIS A 216 -14.72 -27.98 -10.40
CA HIS A 216 -15.24 -29.28 -10.82
C HIS A 216 -14.20 -30.43 -10.83
N ARG A 217 -12.91 -30.09 -10.77
CA ARG A 217 -11.77 -31.01 -10.68
C ARG A 217 -10.70 -30.43 -9.75
N ALA A 218 -9.71 -31.25 -9.41
CA ALA A 218 -8.50 -30.78 -8.77
C ALA A 218 -7.74 -29.77 -9.65
N LEU A 219 -7.03 -28.85 -8.99
CA LEU A 219 -6.12 -27.91 -9.63
C LEU A 219 -4.86 -28.63 -10.06
N LEU A 220 -4.42 -28.41 -11.30
CA LEU A 220 -3.15 -28.94 -11.80
C LEU A 220 -1.97 -28.13 -11.25
N ASP A 221 -0.77 -28.72 -11.31
CA ASP A 221 0.44 -28.01 -10.94
C ASP A 221 0.70 -26.80 -11.85
N ASP A 222 1.07 -25.69 -11.22
CA ASP A 222 1.32 -24.38 -11.83
C ASP A 222 0.09 -23.73 -12.53
N GLU A 223 -1.10 -24.36 -12.47
CA GLU A 223 -2.38 -23.84 -12.99
C GLU A 223 -2.94 -22.68 -12.14
N LEU A 224 -3.53 -21.67 -12.79
CA LEU A 224 -4.13 -20.51 -12.13
C LEU A 224 -5.66 -20.63 -12.06
N PHE A 225 -6.16 -20.81 -10.85
CA PHE A 225 -7.58 -20.65 -10.51
C PHE A 225 -7.84 -19.21 -10.07
N GLU A 226 -8.17 -18.32 -11.00
CA GLU A 226 -8.51 -16.92 -10.71
C GLU A 226 -10.03 -16.66 -10.84
N ILE A 227 -10.58 -15.96 -9.83
CA ILE A 227 -11.92 -15.38 -9.85
C ILE A 227 -11.85 -13.85 -9.83
N ARG A 228 -12.94 -13.21 -10.28
CA ARG A 228 -13.23 -11.79 -10.08
C ARG A 228 -14.48 -11.63 -9.21
N ILE A 229 -14.48 -10.65 -8.30
CA ILE A 229 -15.67 -10.20 -7.57
C ILE A 229 -16.56 -9.41 -8.53
N ASP A 230 -17.83 -9.81 -8.68
CA ASP A 230 -18.78 -9.19 -9.62
C ASP A 230 -19.86 -8.34 -8.93
N GLU A 231 -20.18 -8.60 -7.65
CA GLU A 231 -21.25 -7.91 -6.91
C GLU A 231 -21.02 -8.02 -5.38
N LEU A 232 -21.13 -6.90 -4.67
CA LEU A 232 -21.01 -6.76 -3.21
C LEU A 232 -22.28 -6.17 -2.56
N VAL A 233 -22.51 -6.44 -1.27
CA VAL A 233 -23.63 -5.90 -0.50
C VAL A 233 -23.18 -5.22 0.80
N ASN A 234 -23.43 -3.90 0.89
CA ASN A 234 -23.00 -3.03 1.99
C ASN A 234 -23.84 -3.17 3.28
N LYS A 235 -24.32 -4.38 3.60
CA LYS A 235 -25.09 -4.71 4.80
C LYS A 235 -24.27 -5.47 5.85
N TRP A 236 -23.33 -6.29 5.42
CA TRP A 236 -22.61 -7.25 6.26
C TRP A 236 -21.16 -6.80 6.50
N SER A 237 -20.33 -7.68 7.06
CA SER A 237 -18.92 -7.40 7.33
C SER A 237 -18.09 -8.67 7.14
N GLY A 238 -16.85 -8.50 6.70
CA GLY A 238 -16.09 -9.54 6.00
C GLY A 238 -16.47 -9.57 4.52
N SER A 239 -15.51 -9.73 3.60
CA SER A 239 -15.78 -9.64 2.15
C SER A 239 -15.90 -11.00 1.47
N ILE A 240 -14.88 -11.86 1.57
CA ILE A 240 -14.81 -13.15 0.88
C ILE A 240 -13.76 -14.07 1.54
N GLU A 241 -13.97 -15.40 1.48
CA GLU A 241 -12.92 -16.38 1.78
C GLU A 241 -12.62 -17.22 0.53
N MET A 242 -11.35 -17.56 0.29
CA MET A 242 -10.94 -18.36 -0.88
C MET A 242 -9.79 -19.28 -0.48
N GLY A 243 -9.68 -20.47 -1.09
CA GLY A 243 -8.65 -21.42 -0.70
C GLY A 243 -8.68 -22.75 -1.44
N VAL A 244 -8.12 -23.77 -0.82
CA VAL A 244 -8.04 -25.14 -1.36
C VAL A 244 -8.48 -26.19 -0.34
N THR A 245 -8.98 -27.33 -0.83
CA THR A 245 -9.34 -28.48 0.02
C THR A 245 -9.02 -29.82 -0.62
N THR A 246 -8.75 -30.84 0.21
CA THR A 246 -8.58 -32.24 -0.20
C THR A 246 -9.88 -33.03 -0.30
N HIS A 247 -11.02 -32.49 0.16
CA HIS A 247 -12.30 -33.19 0.06
C HIS A 247 -12.82 -33.16 -1.37
N ASN A 248 -13.39 -34.27 -1.85
CA ASN A 248 -14.05 -34.35 -3.15
C ASN A 248 -15.38 -33.56 -3.12
N PRO A 249 -15.65 -32.64 -4.07
CA PRO A 249 -16.90 -31.87 -4.13
C PRO A 249 -18.16 -32.73 -4.35
N ASP A 250 -18.06 -33.94 -4.93
CA ASP A 250 -19.21 -34.85 -5.07
C ASP A 250 -19.70 -35.40 -3.72
N THR A 251 -18.78 -35.65 -2.79
CA THR A 251 -19.06 -36.32 -1.51
C THR A 251 -19.08 -35.37 -0.30
N LEU A 252 -18.76 -34.08 -0.49
CA LEU A 252 -18.68 -33.11 0.60
C LEU A 252 -20.07 -32.58 0.99
N ASP A 253 -20.48 -32.83 2.24
CA ASP A 253 -21.55 -32.08 2.90
C ASP A 253 -21.10 -30.62 3.11
N PHE A 254 -21.53 -29.72 2.23
CA PHE A 254 -21.10 -28.32 2.22
C PHE A 254 -21.43 -27.58 3.54
N PRO A 255 -20.42 -27.07 4.27
CA PRO A 255 -20.64 -26.36 5.53
C PRO A 255 -21.19 -24.94 5.29
N ALA A 256 -21.68 -24.32 6.37
CA ALA A 256 -22.14 -22.93 6.35
C ALA A 256 -21.02 -21.92 5.99
N THR A 257 -19.76 -22.30 6.21
CA THR A 257 -18.56 -21.64 5.68
C THR A 257 -17.36 -22.59 5.74
N MET A 258 -16.42 -22.50 4.81
CA MET A 258 -15.30 -23.46 4.69
C MET A 258 -14.21 -23.30 5.77
N THR A 259 -14.08 -22.13 6.40
CA THR A 259 -13.23 -21.97 7.60
C THR A 259 -13.76 -22.71 8.84
N ASN A 260 -14.99 -23.25 8.82
CA ASN A 260 -15.47 -24.16 9.86
C ASN A 260 -14.99 -25.61 9.72
N MET A 261 -14.43 -26.01 8.58
CA MET A 261 -13.83 -27.34 8.45
C MET A 261 -12.66 -27.51 9.43
N ARG A 262 -12.44 -28.74 9.92
CA ARG A 262 -11.40 -29.09 10.92
C ARG A 262 -10.36 -30.10 10.39
N SER A 263 -10.42 -30.38 9.10
CA SER A 263 -9.59 -31.28 8.30
C SER A 263 -9.44 -30.70 6.90
N GLY A 264 -8.42 -31.14 6.15
CA GLY A 264 -8.31 -30.99 4.70
C GLY A 264 -8.52 -29.60 4.08
N THR A 265 -8.32 -28.46 4.77
CA THR A 265 -8.54 -27.12 4.19
C THR A 265 -7.38 -26.15 4.41
N ILE A 266 -7.13 -25.28 3.43
CA ILE A 266 -6.21 -24.13 3.52
C ILE A 266 -6.92 -22.93 2.89
N MET A 267 -7.48 -22.04 3.71
CA MET A 267 -8.28 -20.88 3.29
C MET A 267 -7.57 -19.57 3.64
N MET A 268 -7.64 -18.56 2.77
CA MET A 268 -7.39 -17.17 3.11
C MET A 268 -8.71 -16.50 3.53
N SER A 269 -8.68 -15.77 4.64
CA SER A 269 -9.77 -14.91 5.12
C SER A 269 -9.16 -13.63 5.67
N GLY A 270 -9.66 -12.48 5.22
CA GLY A 270 -9.00 -11.20 5.46
C GLY A 270 -7.55 -11.23 4.99
N CYS A 271 -6.59 -10.89 5.85
CA CYS A 271 -5.15 -11.00 5.60
C CYS A 271 -4.51 -12.29 6.15
N GLY A 272 -5.28 -13.26 6.66
CA GLY A 272 -4.76 -14.47 7.31
C GLY A 272 -4.97 -15.76 6.51
N ILE A 273 -4.06 -16.73 6.67
CA ILE A 273 -4.26 -18.12 6.22
C ILE A 273 -4.72 -18.98 7.41
N LEU A 274 -5.79 -19.75 7.19
CA LEU A 274 -6.33 -20.74 8.09
C LEU A 274 -6.14 -22.14 7.50
N THR A 275 -5.43 -23.00 8.22
CA THR A 275 -5.29 -24.42 7.90
C THR A 275 -6.20 -25.22 8.82
N ASN A 276 -7.09 -26.05 8.27
CA ASN A 276 -8.06 -26.85 9.03
C ASN A 276 -8.89 -26.01 10.02
N GLY A 277 -9.27 -24.80 9.58
CA GLY A 277 -10.03 -23.83 10.37
C GLY A 277 -9.30 -23.24 11.58
N LYS A 278 -7.97 -23.31 11.59
CA LYS A 278 -7.09 -22.67 12.58
C LYS A 278 -6.11 -21.74 11.88
N GLY A 279 -5.97 -20.50 12.34
CA GLY A 279 -5.01 -19.55 11.77
C GLY A 279 -3.59 -20.08 11.84
N SER A 280 -3.00 -20.39 10.69
CA SER A 280 -1.62 -20.87 10.52
C SER A 280 -0.66 -19.73 10.15
N ARG A 281 -1.18 -18.66 9.52
CA ARG A 281 -0.46 -17.39 9.29
C ARG A 281 -1.41 -16.21 9.53
N ARG A 282 -1.00 -15.25 10.36
CA ARG A 282 -1.85 -14.09 10.74
C ARG A 282 -1.85 -12.96 9.72
N GLU A 283 -0.69 -12.71 9.10
CA GLU A 283 -0.50 -11.70 8.06
C GLU A 283 0.18 -12.37 6.85
N TYR A 284 -0.53 -12.41 5.72
CA TYR A 284 -0.17 -13.07 4.49
C TYR A 284 -0.51 -12.16 3.31
N GLY A 285 0.45 -12.00 2.39
CA GLY A 285 0.37 -10.99 1.34
C GLY A 285 0.53 -9.56 1.86
N GLU A 286 0.32 -8.62 0.95
CA GLU A 286 0.19 -7.18 1.23
C GLU A 286 -1.30 -6.75 1.21
N TYR A 287 -2.18 -7.61 0.69
CA TYR A 287 -3.60 -7.34 0.49
C TYR A 287 -4.48 -8.07 1.52
N ASN A 288 -5.49 -7.39 2.02
CA ASN A 288 -6.53 -7.93 2.88
C ASN A 288 -7.77 -8.28 2.04
N LEU A 289 -8.25 -9.54 2.07
CA LEU A 289 -9.47 -9.91 1.31
C LEU A 289 -10.70 -9.10 1.72
N ASP A 290 -10.77 -8.62 2.97
CA ASP A 290 -11.88 -7.79 3.46
C ASP A 290 -11.90 -6.36 2.88
N GLU A 291 -10.84 -5.95 2.19
CA GLU A 291 -10.69 -4.63 1.56
C GLU A 291 -10.84 -4.68 0.02
N LEU A 292 -11.21 -5.84 -0.54
CA LEU A 292 -11.44 -6.02 -1.98
C LEU A 292 -12.85 -5.59 -2.41
N HIS A 293 -12.91 -5.01 -3.60
CA HIS A 293 -14.07 -4.35 -4.21
C HIS A 293 -14.60 -5.11 -5.45
N GLU A 294 -15.75 -4.69 -5.98
CA GLU A 294 -16.24 -5.16 -7.27
C GLU A 294 -15.22 -4.86 -8.38
N GLY A 295 -14.83 -5.89 -9.14
CA GLY A 295 -13.79 -5.83 -10.16
C GLY A 295 -12.43 -6.40 -9.74
N ASP A 296 -12.15 -6.50 -8.43
CA ASP A 296 -10.92 -7.12 -7.93
C ASP A 296 -10.87 -8.63 -8.19
N ARG A 297 -9.66 -9.17 -8.31
CA ARG A 297 -9.40 -10.57 -8.63
C ARG A 297 -8.56 -11.27 -7.59
N ILE A 298 -8.89 -12.53 -7.32
CA ILE A 298 -8.17 -13.42 -6.41
C ILE A 298 -7.86 -14.70 -7.16
N GLY A 299 -6.57 -15.03 -7.23
CA GLY A 299 -6.02 -16.19 -7.91
C GLY A 299 -5.34 -17.15 -6.93
N LEU A 300 -5.39 -18.43 -7.25
CA LEU A 300 -4.73 -19.52 -6.55
C LEU A 300 -3.86 -20.32 -7.51
N VAL A 301 -2.65 -20.68 -7.08
CA VAL A 301 -1.78 -21.62 -7.78
C VAL A 301 -1.18 -22.60 -6.78
N ARG A 302 -1.36 -23.90 -7.04
CA ARG A 302 -0.57 -24.98 -6.42
C ARG A 302 0.67 -25.14 -7.29
N LYS A 303 1.86 -24.90 -6.73
CA LYS A 303 3.12 -25.06 -7.46
C LYS A 303 3.64 -26.48 -7.33
N SER A 304 4.28 -26.95 -8.39
CA SER A 304 4.96 -28.25 -8.51
C SER A 304 5.94 -28.57 -7.36
N ASN A 305 6.51 -27.56 -6.69
CA ASN A 305 7.27 -27.73 -5.45
C ASN A 305 6.37 -27.90 -4.18
N LYS A 306 5.15 -28.41 -4.35
CA LYS A 306 4.10 -28.59 -3.33
C LYS A 306 3.84 -27.33 -2.48
N SER A 307 3.94 -26.13 -3.04
CA SER A 307 3.72 -24.86 -2.34
C SER A 307 2.49 -24.12 -2.88
N LEU A 308 1.65 -23.60 -1.99
CA LEU A 308 0.45 -22.83 -2.35
C LEU A 308 0.75 -21.33 -2.39
N TYR A 309 0.30 -20.65 -3.44
CA TYR A 309 0.42 -19.21 -3.63
C TYR A 309 -0.94 -18.58 -3.98
N TYR A 310 -1.20 -17.39 -3.45
CA TYR A 310 -2.29 -16.52 -3.89
C TYR A 310 -1.76 -15.39 -4.77
N TYR A 311 -2.59 -14.93 -5.70
CA TYR A 311 -2.33 -13.82 -6.59
C TYR A 311 -3.50 -12.84 -6.49
N ILE A 312 -3.30 -11.66 -5.90
CA ILE A 312 -4.37 -10.67 -5.75
C ILE A 312 -4.14 -9.57 -6.79
N ASN A 313 -5.14 -9.33 -7.65
CA ASN A 313 -5.06 -8.52 -8.87
C ASN A 313 -3.92 -8.88 -9.84
N GLY A 314 -3.33 -10.08 -9.70
CA GLY A 314 -2.16 -10.55 -10.45
C GLY A 314 -0.83 -10.45 -9.69
N PHE A 315 -0.79 -9.76 -8.54
CA PHE A 315 0.39 -9.66 -7.68
C PHE A 315 0.53 -10.89 -6.78
N ASN A 316 1.68 -11.56 -6.85
CA ASN A 316 2.00 -12.73 -6.05
C ASN A 316 2.15 -12.37 -4.56
N GLN A 317 1.33 -12.96 -3.69
CA GLN A 317 1.30 -12.70 -2.24
C GLN A 317 2.34 -13.53 -1.45
N GLY A 318 3.18 -14.30 -2.13
CA GLY A 318 4.17 -15.20 -1.53
C GLY A 318 3.58 -16.56 -1.12
N ILE A 319 4.36 -17.39 -0.43
CA ILE A 319 3.93 -18.73 -0.03
C ILE A 319 2.89 -18.64 1.11
N ALA A 320 1.70 -19.18 0.86
CA ALA A 320 0.64 -19.33 1.86
C ALA A 320 0.84 -20.57 2.73
N ALA A 321 1.24 -21.68 2.11
CA ALA A 321 1.53 -22.95 2.76
C ALA A 321 2.57 -23.75 1.96
N GLU A 322 3.45 -24.46 2.67
CA GLU A 322 4.47 -25.36 2.12
C GLU A 322 4.04 -26.82 2.33
N ASN A 323 4.45 -27.72 1.43
CA ASN A 323 4.14 -29.16 1.46
C ASN A 323 2.64 -29.48 1.43
N VAL A 324 1.89 -28.78 0.57
CA VAL A 324 0.45 -29.01 0.39
C VAL A 324 0.18 -30.29 -0.44
N PRO A 325 -0.91 -31.03 -0.16
CA PRO A 325 -1.24 -32.29 -0.85
C PRO A 325 -1.27 -32.20 -2.39
N ASP A 326 -1.16 -33.36 -3.03
CA ASP A 326 -1.13 -33.49 -4.50
C ASP A 326 -2.52 -33.39 -5.15
N VAL A 327 -3.57 -33.81 -4.46
CA VAL A 327 -4.97 -33.60 -4.89
C VAL A 327 -5.58 -32.45 -4.09
N LEU A 328 -5.86 -31.33 -4.76
CA LEU A 328 -6.47 -30.14 -4.15
C LEU A 328 -7.48 -29.49 -5.08
N TYR A 329 -8.72 -29.34 -4.61
CA TYR A 329 -9.78 -28.59 -5.27
C TYR A 329 -9.71 -27.12 -4.86
N GLY A 330 -9.95 -26.20 -5.80
CA GLY A 330 -10.12 -24.78 -5.52
C GLY A 330 -11.47 -24.52 -4.84
N VAL A 331 -11.50 -23.59 -3.89
CA VAL A 331 -12.66 -23.31 -3.01
C VAL A 331 -12.91 -21.80 -2.96
N VAL A 332 -14.16 -21.37 -3.05
CA VAL A 332 -14.58 -19.98 -2.79
C VAL A 332 -15.80 -19.99 -1.89
N ASP A 333 -15.81 -19.13 -0.88
CA ASP A 333 -16.94 -18.90 0.02
C ASP A 333 -17.48 -17.49 -0.19
N LEU A 334 -18.72 -17.39 -0.68
CA LEU A 334 -19.44 -16.12 -0.89
C LEU A 334 -19.93 -15.56 0.46
N TYR A 335 -19.01 -15.34 1.39
CA TYR A 335 -19.28 -14.89 2.75
C TYR A 335 -19.54 -13.37 2.82
N GLY A 336 -20.21 -12.91 3.88
CA GLY A 336 -20.31 -11.51 4.27
C GLY A 336 -20.87 -10.59 3.17
N MET A 337 -20.02 -9.68 2.69
CA MET A 337 -20.36 -8.71 1.65
C MET A 337 -20.40 -9.32 0.24
N THR A 338 -19.68 -10.39 -0.07
CA THR A 338 -19.70 -10.91 -1.45
C THR A 338 -21.03 -11.55 -1.79
N VAL A 339 -21.59 -11.10 -2.91
CA VAL A 339 -22.81 -11.64 -3.53
C VAL A 339 -22.44 -12.55 -4.69
N LYS A 340 -21.44 -12.19 -5.50
CA LYS A 340 -21.21 -12.82 -6.80
C LYS A 340 -19.74 -12.82 -7.22
N VAL A 341 -19.31 -13.90 -7.85
CA VAL A 341 -17.98 -14.03 -8.46
C VAL A 341 -18.04 -14.77 -9.80
N SER A 342 -17.07 -14.52 -10.68
CA SER A 342 -16.85 -15.28 -11.92
C SER A 342 -15.41 -15.75 -12.05
N ILE A 343 -15.21 -17.00 -12.49
CA ILE A 343 -13.90 -17.53 -12.87
C ILE A 343 -13.44 -16.84 -14.17
N THR A 344 -12.18 -16.40 -14.19
CA THR A 344 -11.59 -15.74 -15.36
C THR A 344 -10.90 -16.75 -16.29
N ASP A 345 -10.64 -16.34 -17.53
CA ASP A 345 -9.94 -17.16 -18.55
C ASP A 345 -8.43 -16.90 -18.60
N ASN A 346 -7.85 -16.35 -17.54
CA ASN A 346 -6.44 -15.96 -17.46
C ASN A 346 -5.53 -17.19 -17.26
N TYR A 347 -5.41 -18.04 -18.28
CA TYR A 347 -4.70 -19.34 -18.26
C TYR A 347 -3.16 -19.26 -18.09
N LYS A 348 -2.62 -18.12 -17.65
CA LYS A 348 -1.18 -17.92 -17.44
C LYS A 348 -0.90 -17.03 -16.23
N PRO A 349 -0.30 -17.56 -15.14
CA PRO A 349 0.66 -16.77 -14.38
C PRO A 349 1.79 -16.34 -15.34
N THR A 350 2.33 -15.13 -15.17
CA THR A 350 3.36 -14.57 -16.06
C THR A 350 4.74 -15.23 -15.88
N LEU A 351 4.91 -16.41 -16.49
CA LEU A 351 6.15 -17.20 -16.54
C LEU A 351 6.72 -17.23 -17.97
N ASN A 352 7.59 -16.27 -18.30
CA ASN A 352 8.21 -16.15 -19.62
C ASN A 352 9.50 -16.99 -19.75
N LYS A 353 9.39 -18.21 -20.31
CA LYS A 353 10.47 -19.05 -20.85
C LYS A 353 9.88 -20.04 -21.89
N PRO A 354 10.68 -20.71 -22.74
CA PRO A 354 11.65 -20.11 -23.67
C PRO A 354 11.63 -20.78 -25.07
N ASP A 355 11.77 -20.02 -26.16
CA ASP A 355 12.08 -20.64 -27.45
C ASP A 355 13.57 -21.01 -27.54
N GLN A 356 13.86 -22.24 -27.98
CA GLN A 356 15.21 -22.73 -28.28
C GLN A 356 15.34 -22.94 -29.79
N GLU A 357 16.24 -22.22 -30.44
CA GLU A 357 17.08 -22.84 -31.50
C GLU A 357 18.33 -22.00 -31.83
N ASN A 358 19.37 -22.15 -31.00
CA ASN A 358 20.69 -22.57 -31.49
C ASN A 358 21.62 -22.97 -30.33
N SER A 359 22.57 -23.86 -30.62
CA SER A 359 23.22 -24.68 -29.60
C SER A 359 24.64 -24.24 -29.18
N ALA A 360 25.08 -24.73 -28.01
CA ALA A 360 26.49 -24.95 -27.66
C ALA A 360 27.41 -23.71 -27.51
N SER A 361 26.98 -22.68 -26.77
CA SER A 361 27.91 -21.69 -26.17
C SER A 361 27.51 -21.20 -24.77
N ALA A 362 26.21 -20.97 -24.53
CA ALA A 362 25.73 -20.24 -23.35
C ALA A 362 25.83 -20.96 -21.97
N ILE A 363 26.25 -22.23 -21.92
CA ILE A 363 26.32 -23.00 -20.66
C ILE A 363 27.49 -22.53 -19.78
N ALA A 364 28.57 -21.99 -20.36
CA ALA A 364 29.76 -21.57 -19.62
C ALA A 364 29.62 -20.23 -18.86
N LEU A 365 28.64 -19.37 -19.21
CA LEU A 365 28.49 -18.03 -18.63
C LEU A 365 27.38 -17.89 -17.58
N ARG A 366 26.58 -18.93 -17.32
CA ARG A 366 25.39 -18.80 -16.46
C ARG A 366 25.66 -18.79 -14.94
N ASN A 367 26.92 -18.98 -14.53
CA ASN A 367 27.37 -19.04 -13.14
C ASN A 367 28.19 -17.81 -12.70
N GLN A 368 27.99 -16.63 -13.33
CA GLN A 368 28.60 -15.37 -12.86
C GLN A 368 27.54 -14.40 -12.30
N PRO A 369 27.75 -13.86 -11.07
CA PRO A 369 26.79 -12.97 -10.40
C PRO A 369 26.46 -11.62 -11.08
N LEU A 370 25.46 -10.94 -10.51
CA LEU A 370 24.65 -9.87 -11.12
C LEU A 370 25.43 -8.60 -11.53
N TYR A 371 26.56 -8.32 -10.88
CA TYR A 371 27.40 -7.13 -11.09
C TYR A 371 27.86 -6.96 -12.55
N GLN A 372 27.94 -8.06 -13.31
CA GLN A 372 28.55 -8.11 -14.64
C GLN A 372 27.60 -7.79 -15.81
N ARG A 373 26.37 -7.32 -15.51
CA ARG A 373 25.34 -6.97 -16.52
C ARG A 373 25.21 -5.48 -16.84
N ILE A 374 25.94 -4.59 -16.14
CA ILE A 374 25.71 -3.13 -16.20
C ILE A 374 26.83 -2.39 -16.96
N GLY A 375 27.90 -3.08 -17.37
CA GLY A 375 29.09 -2.44 -17.94
C GLY A 375 30.02 -1.80 -16.89
N LEU A 376 29.50 -1.54 -15.69
CA LEU A 376 30.27 -1.53 -14.45
C LEU A 376 31.03 -2.86 -14.29
N ARG A 377 32.24 -2.82 -13.73
CA ARG A 377 33.03 -4.02 -13.45
C ARG A 377 32.62 -4.58 -12.09
N TYR A 378 32.73 -5.90 -11.93
CA TYR A 378 32.59 -6.58 -10.63
C TYR A 378 33.53 -5.95 -9.57
N ASP A 379 34.66 -5.41 -10.03
CA ASP A 379 35.67 -4.72 -9.25
C ASP A 379 35.33 -3.27 -8.87
N ASP A 380 34.22 -2.65 -9.32
CA ASP A 380 33.98 -1.23 -9.04
C ASP A 380 33.69 -0.99 -7.54
N LEU A 381 34.53 -0.16 -6.91
CA LEU A 381 34.42 0.19 -5.50
C LEU A 381 33.34 1.27 -5.30
N LEU A 382 32.32 0.94 -4.51
CA LEU A 382 31.14 1.77 -4.27
C LEU A 382 30.81 1.80 -2.77
N PHE A 383 29.88 2.66 -2.35
CA PHE A 383 29.22 2.55 -1.04
C PHE A 383 28.12 1.48 -1.06
N HIS A 384 27.87 0.88 0.10
CA HIS A 384 26.79 -0.07 0.32
C HIS A 384 25.48 0.62 0.70
N TYR A 385 24.34 0.09 0.23
CA TYR A 385 23.02 0.71 0.46
C TYR A 385 22.47 0.49 1.88
N ASN A 386 22.84 -0.59 2.58
CA ASN A 386 22.61 -0.67 4.02
C ASN A 386 23.63 0.24 4.73
N CYS A 387 23.14 1.27 5.42
CA CYS A 387 23.93 2.36 5.99
C CYS A 387 23.19 3.03 7.17
N GLY A 388 23.84 4.02 7.82
CA GLY A 388 23.30 4.72 8.99
C GLY A 388 21.98 5.45 8.74
N LEU A 389 21.16 5.57 9.80
CA LEU A 389 19.77 6.05 9.75
C LEU A 389 19.57 7.36 8.98
N HIS A 390 20.53 8.30 9.08
CA HIS A 390 20.44 9.65 8.51
C HIS A 390 21.27 9.86 7.23
N VAL A 391 21.99 8.85 6.74
CA VAL A 391 22.66 8.89 5.42
C VAL A 391 21.82 8.18 4.36
N ARG A 392 21.95 8.61 3.10
CA ARG A 392 21.39 7.97 1.91
C ARG A 392 22.47 7.81 0.87
N VAL A 393 22.52 6.65 0.23
CA VAL A 393 23.44 6.38 -0.88
C VAL A 393 22.72 6.63 -2.21
N THR A 394 23.37 7.39 -3.09
CA THR A 394 22.85 7.86 -4.38
C THR A 394 23.93 7.72 -5.47
N ASN A 395 23.66 8.20 -6.69
CA ASN A 395 24.63 8.21 -7.80
C ASN A 395 25.21 6.81 -8.11
N GLY A 396 24.34 5.81 -8.28
CA GLY A 396 24.73 4.43 -8.58
C GLY A 396 25.58 3.74 -7.50
N GLY A 397 25.56 4.23 -6.26
CA GLY A 397 26.41 3.74 -5.17
C GLY A 397 27.65 4.61 -4.91
N ARG A 398 27.96 5.61 -5.74
CA ARG A 398 29.17 6.43 -5.58
C ARG A 398 29.05 7.54 -4.53
N THR A 399 27.84 7.97 -4.19
CA THR A 399 27.63 9.19 -3.39
C THR A 399 26.88 8.90 -2.09
N ALA A 400 27.39 9.37 -0.97
CA ALA A 400 26.72 9.39 0.33
C ALA A 400 26.24 10.81 0.66
N TYR A 401 25.02 10.95 1.19
CA TYR A 401 24.37 12.24 1.46
C TYR A 401 23.56 12.21 2.77
N ARG A 402 23.61 13.27 3.58
CA ARG A 402 22.87 13.45 4.84
C ARG A 402 21.76 14.50 4.68
N PRO A 403 20.49 14.13 4.41
CA PRO A 403 19.45 15.08 4.03
C PRO A 403 19.14 16.11 5.13
N ASN A 404 18.91 15.66 6.37
CA ASN A 404 18.52 16.50 7.50
C ASN A 404 19.73 17.18 8.19
N SER A 405 20.75 17.56 7.42
CA SER A 405 22.05 18.03 7.93
C SER A 405 22.00 19.31 8.77
N LEU A 406 20.91 20.08 8.68
CA LEU A 406 20.65 21.22 9.54
C LEU A 406 20.11 20.83 10.91
N ASP A 407 19.40 19.72 11.06
CA ASP A 407 18.77 19.31 12.32
C ASP A 407 19.66 18.36 13.13
N ASP A 408 20.28 17.38 12.44
CA ASP A 408 21.20 16.42 13.02
C ASP A 408 22.63 16.49 12.42
N PHE A 409 23.61 16.05 13.22
CA PHE A 409 25.04 16.09 12.91
C PHE A 409 25.73 14.73 12.88
N ASN A 410 24.99 13.63 13.01
CA ASN A 410 25.53 12.28 13.16
C ASN A 410 24.50 11.20 12.71
N ASN A 411 24.75 9.93 13.02
CA ASN A 411 24.02 8.75 12.53
C ASN A 411 24.13 8.55 10.99
N ALA A 412 25.28 8.91 10.42
CA ALA A 412 25.49 9.03 8.98
C ALA A 412 26.72 8.24 8.47
N VAL A 413 26.98 7.08 9.11
CA VAL A 413 28.04 6.12 8.75
C VAL A 413 27.65 5.32 7.51
N VAL A 414 28.59 5.14 6.58
CA VAL A 414 28.45 4.32 5.37
C VAL A 414 29.74 3.53 5.11
N ILE A 415 29.61 2.32 4.56
CA ILE A 415 30.70 1.35 4.33
C ILE A 415 30.76 0.97 2.85
N THR A 416 31.91 0.52 2.34
CA THR A 416 32.06 0.07 0.94
C THR A 416 31.25 -1.21 0.64
N ASN A 417 30.81 -1.35 -0.62
CA ASN A 417 30.07 -2.49 -1.14
C ASN A 417 30.85 -3.81 -1.13
N ARG A 418 32.18 -3.74 -1.08
CA ARG A 418 33.11 -4.87 -0.98
C ARG A 418 34.32 -4.50 -0.11
N PRO A 419 35.12 -5.48 0.35
CA PRO A 419 36.43 -5.24 0.93
C PRO A 419 37.35 -4.50 -0.04
N LEU A 420 38.27 -3.71 0.50
CA LEU A 420 39.37 -3.08 -0.24
C LEU A 420 40.41 -4.14 -0.62
N LYS A 421 40.98 -4.02 -1.81
CA LYS A 421 42.14 -4.82 -2.23
C LYS A 421 43.42 -4.23 -1.61
N PRO A 422 44.47 -5.05 -1.37
CA PRO A 422 45.78 -4.51 -1.01
C PRO A 422 46.28 -3.53 -2.08
N GLY A 423 46.79 -2.37 -1.65
CA GLY A 423 47.24 -1.28 -2.54
C GLY A 423 46.12 -0.47 -3.20
N GLU A 424 44.85 -0.76 -2.94
CA GLU A 424 43.72 -0.02 -3.52
C GLU A 424 43.43 1.28 -2.75
N ILE A 425 43.27 2.39 -3.48
CA ILE A 425 42.88 3.66 -2.91
C ILE A 425 41.35 3.79 -2.80
N PHE A 426 40.89 4.02 -1.58
CA PHE A 426 39.53 4.46 -1.28
C PHE A 426 39.55 5.98 -1.06
N GLU A 427 39.35 6.77 -2.13
CA GLU A 427 39.28 8.23 -2.07
C GLU A 427 37.84 8.74 -2.29
N VAL A 428 37.43 9.71 -1.48
CA VAL A 428 36.16 10.43 -1.61
C VAL A 428 36.38 11.94 -1.74
N LEU A 429 35.62 12.58 -2.62
CA LEU A 429 35.46 14.03 -2.74
C LEU A 429 34.39 14.50 -1.75
N LEU A 430 34.71 15.43 -0.87
CA LEU A 430 33.73 16.10 0.00
C LEU A 430 32.99 17.17 -0.83
N GLU A 431 31.75 16.91 -1.20
CA GLU A 431 30.99 17.80 -2.10
C GLU A 431 30.30 18.96 -1.37
N GLN A 432 29.81 18.75 -0.14
CA GLN A 432 28.99 19.74 0.57
C GLN A 432 29.24 19.72 2.08
N VAL A 433 29.30 20.92 2.68
CA VAL A 433 29.52 21.13 4.13
C VAL A 433 28.57 22.18 4.73
N VAL A 434 28.20 22.02 6.01
CA VAL A 434 27.32 22.92 6.78
C VAL A 434 28.07 23.53 7.98
N LEU A 435 28.16 24.87 8.02
CA LEU A 435 28.89 25.62 9.06
C LEU A 435 28.18 25.72 10.43
N LYS A 436 27.13 24.93 10.67
CA LYS A 436 26.35 24.94 11.94
C LYS A 436 27.05 24.16 13.06
N TRP A 437 27.79 23.12 12.71
CA TRP A 437 28.31 22.11 13.63
C TRP A 437 29.83 22.15 13.73
N ALA A 438 30.40 21.45 14.72
CA ALA A 438 31.84 21.21 14.86
C ALA A 438 32.14 19.73 14.62
N GLY A 439 33.38 19.40 14.24
CA GLY A 439 33.66 18.14 13.53
C GLY A 439 33.47 18.30 12.02
N SER A 440 34.22 17.59 11.19
CA SER A 440 33.98 17.48 9.75
C SER A 440 33.61 16.04 9.37
N ILE A 441 34.38 15.40 8.50
CA ILE A 441 34.24 14.01 8.06
C ILE A 441 35.19 13.10 8.84
N GLU A 442 34.78 11.87 9.15
CA GLU A 442 35.67 10.80 9.63
C GLU A 442 35.81 9.72 8.53
N ILE A 443 36.99 9.14 8.40
CA ILE A 443 37.30 8.10 7.38
C ILE A 443 38.08 6.96 8.04
N GLY A 444 37.92 5.73 7.55
CA GLY A 444 38.66 4.60 8.12
C GLY A 444 38.41 3.26 7.44
N VAL A 445 38.87 2.19 8.09
CA VAL A 445 38.64 0.81 7.68
C VAL A 445 38.08 -0.05 8.80
N THR A 446 37.31 -1.08 8.44
CA THR A 446 36.74 -2.03 9.39
C THR A 446 36.73 -3.48 8.89
N ILE A 447 36.72 -4.45 9.81
CA ILE A 447 36.53 -5.87 9.47
C ILE A 447 35.06 -6.25 9.24
N HIS A 448 34.10 -5.44 9.70
CA HIS A 448 32.68 -5.79 9.65
C HIS A 448 32.07 -5.49 8.29
N SER A 449 31.24 -6.41 7.79
CA SER A 449 30.42 -6.13 6.61
C SER A 449 29.32 -5.13 6.92
N ALA A 450 28.80 -4.48 5.88
CA ALA A 450 27.65 -3.59 5.98
C ALA A 450 26.31 -4.31 6.27
N GLU A 451 26.30 -5.65 6.29
CA GLU A 451 25.14 -6.47 6.67
C GLU A 451 25.20 -6.89 8.16
N GLU A 452 26.40 -7.15 8.68
CA GLU A 452 26.62 -7.52 10.09
C GLU A 452 26.65 -6.32 11.04
N LEU A 453 27.15 -5.16 10.59
CA LEU A 453 27.33 -4.00 11.45
C LEU A 453 26.00 -3.29 11.74
N LYS A 454 25.59 -3.30 13.02
CA LYS A 454 24.57 -2.38 13.52
C LYS A 454 25.16 -0.96 13.59
N PHE A 455 24.85 -0.14 12.59
CA PHE A 455 25.41 1.20 12.43
C PHE A 455 25.23 2.07 13.70
N PRO A 456 26.33 2.58 14.29
CA PRO A 456 26.29 3.46 15.46
C PRO A 456 25.96 4.91 15.07
N SER A 457 25.80 5.77 16.07
CA SER A 457 25.67 7.22 15.85
C SER A 457 26.96 7.85 15.28
N THR A 458 28.11 7.26 15.54
CA THR A 458 29.39 7.57 14.86
C THR A 458 30.32 6.36 14.91
N MET A 459 31.12 6.14 13.86
CA MET A 459 31.93 4.93 13.71
C MET A 459 33.03 4.80 14.78
N THR A 460 33.51 5.92 15.33
CA THR A 460 34.48 5.95 16.44
C THR A 460 33.96 5.36 17.76
N VAL A 461 32.67 5.05 17.88
CA VAL A 461 32.10 4.32 19.03
C VAL A 461 32.29 2.79 18.94
N VAL A 462 32.58 2.23 17.76
CA VAL A 462 32.77 0.78 17.59
C VAL A 462 34.07 0.32 18.24
N ARG A 463 33.97 -0.64 19.18
CA ARG A 463 35.10 -1.13 20.00
C ARG A 463 35.75 -2.43 19.52
N SER A 464 35.67 -2.71 18.22
CA SER A 464 36.11 -3.98 17.66
C SER A 464 36.37 -3.88 16.16
N GLY A 465 37.59 -4.16 15.72
CA GLY A 465 37.97 -4.22 14.30
C GLY A 465 37.71 -2.94 13.51
N THR A 466 38.06 -1.77 14.07
CA THR A 466 37.88 -0.46 13.42
C THR A 466 39.12 0.40 13.57
N TRP A 467 39.60 1.00 12.48
CA TRP A 467 40.66 2.01 12.46
C TRP A 467 40.14 3.26 11.78
N MET A 468 40.01 4.37 12.51
CA MET A 468 39.40 5.62 12.03
C MET A 468 40.37 6.80 12.20
N MET A 469 40.46 7.67 11.20
CA MET A 469 41.06 8.99 11.31
C MET A 469 39.98 10.02 11.67
N ASN A 470 40.26 10.85 12.68
CA ASN A 470 39.37 11.91 13.17
C ASN A 470 40.23 13.11 13.57
N ARG A 471 39.87 14.33 13.12
CA ARG A 471 40.71 15.54 13.24
C ARG A 471 42.12 15.27 12.67
N ASN A 472 43.17 15.39 13.47
CA ASN A 472 44.55 15.05 13.12
C ASN A 472 45.02 13.69 13.71
N GLY A 473 44.13 12.94 14.38
CA GLY A 473 44.47 11.71 15.11
C GLY A 473 43.92 10.42 14.48
N VAL A 474 44.45 9.29 14.95
CA VAL A 474 44.08 7.93 14.51
C VAL A 474 43.61 7.12 15.72
N MET A 475 42.46 6.48 15.59
CA MET A 475 41.80 5.67 16.62
C MET A 475 41.69 4.21 16.19
N TYR A 476 41.90 3.27 17.12
CA TYR A 476 41.63 1.84 16.96
C TYR A 476 40.62 1.39 18.01
N ASN A 477 39.55 0.72 17.59
CA ASN A 477 38.49 0.21 18.47
C ASN A 477 37.93 1.30 19.43
N GLY A 478 37.75 2.51 18.92
CA GLY A 478 37.27 3.67 19.70
C GLY A 478 38.25 4.18 20.77
N THR A 479 39.53 3.80 20.70
CA THR A 479 40.62 4.30 21.55
C THR A 479 41.66 4.99 20.68
N THR A 480 42.06 6.22 21.01
CA THR A 480 43.09 6.91 20.24
C THR A 480 44.45 6.21 20.35
N ILE A 481 45.12 5.99 19.21
CA ILE A 481 46.52 5.54 19.13
C ILE A 481 47.46 6.75 19.16
N THR A 482 47.12 7.80 18.40
CA THR A 482 47.85 9.06 18.30
C THR A 482 46.90 10.22 18.04
N ASP A 483 47.10 11.34 18.73
CA ASP A 483 46.36 12.60 18.57
C ASP A 483 47.08 13.61 17.65
N ASP A 484 48.21 13.23 17.03
CA ASP A 484 48.97 14.07 16.11
C ASP A 484 49.68 13.22 15.04
N TYR A 485 48.91 12.82 14.02
CA TYR A 485 49.35 11.96 12.91
C TYR A 485 49.44 12.71 11.58
N GLY A 486 48.44 13.52 11.23
CA GLY A 486 48.34 14.10 9.88
C GLY A 486 47.44 15.34 9.79
N TYR A 487 47.04 15.68 8.57
CA TYR A 487 46.21 16.85 8.29
C TYR A 487 44.88 16.81 9.07
N ASP A 488 44.52 17.93 9.69
CA ASP A 488 43.32 18.05 10.52
C ASP A 488 42.03 18.09 9.67
N LEU A 489 41.26 17.00 9.70
CA LEU A 489 40.04 16.83 8.91
C LEU A 489 38.97 17.91 9.18
N ASP A 490 38.97 18.54 10.36
CA ASP A 490 38.05 19.65 10.69
C ASP A 490 38.25 20.89 9.80
N LYS A 491 39.36 20.97 9.07
CA LYS A 491 39.70 22.08 8.16
C LYS A 491 39.24 21.85 6.70
N LEU A 492 38.78 20.64 6.35
CA LEU A 492 38.32 20.28 5.01
C LEU A 492 37.03 21.02 4.61
N LYS A 493 36.87 21.25 3.31
CA LYS A 493 35.78 22.02 2.70
C LYS A 493 35.16 21.27 1.52
N ALA A 494 34.03 21.79 1.05
CA ALA A 494 33.47 21.39 -0.24
C ALA A 494 34.52 21.60 -1.36
N GLY A 495 34.89 20.51 -2.04
CA GLY A 495 35.93 20.45 -3.06
C GLY A 495 37.23 19.73 -2.64
N ASP A 496 37.46 19.51 -1.34
CA ASP A 496 38.62 18.73 -0.86
C ASP A 496 38.37 17.22 -0.99
N LYS A 497 39.46 16.47 -1.22
CA LYS A 497 39.49 15.00 -1.29
C LYS A 497 40.14 14.40 -0.05
N ILE A 498 39.64 13.25 0.38
CA ILE A 498 40.19 12.46 1.47
C ILE A 498 40.12 10.97 1.13
N GLY A 499 41.17 10.21 1.43
CA GLY A 499 41.21 8.78 1.13
C GLY A 499 42.16 7.97 2.01
N LEU A 500 42.27 6.68 1.70
CA LEU A 500 43.23 5.76 2.34
C LEU A 500 43.67 4.63 1.42
N ILE A 501 44.78 3.99 1.76
CA ILE A 501 45.29 2.74 1.19
C ILE A 501 45.66 1.78 2.33
N VAL A 502 45.37 0.49 2.16
CA VAL A 502 45.92 -0.59 2.99
C VAL A 502 46.85 -1.44 2.11
N TYR A 503 48.14 -1.51 2.43
CA TYR A 503 49.14 -2.23 1.64
C TYR A 503 49.25 -3.72 2.01
N GLU A 504 49.96 -4.51 1.19
CA GLU A 504 50.13 -5.96 1.38
C GLU A 504 50.84 -6.36 2.68
N ASP A 505 51.65 -5.48 3.26
CA ASP A 505 52.32 -5.69 4.55
C ASP A 505 51.39 -5.42 5.76
N GLY A 506 50.15 -5.00 5.52
CA GLY A 506 49.19 -4.61 6.54
C GLY A 506 49.43 -3.22 7.11
N SER A 507 50.14 -2.32 6.42
CA SER A 507 50.17 -0.90 6.76
C SER A 507 48.95 -0.16 6.21
N LEU A 508 48.43 0.80 6.98
CA LEU A 508 47.37 1.74 6.59
C LEU A 508 47.92 3.15 6.52
N HIS A 509 47.68 3.83 5.40
CA HIS A 509 48.03 5.23 5.14
C HIS A 509 46.77 6.01 4.76
N PHE A 510 46.61 7.23 5.27
CA PHE A 510 45.56 8.16 4.85
C PHE A 510 46.12 9.22 3.90
N PHE A 511 45.26 9.74 3.02
CA PHE A 511 45.60 10.71 1.99
C PHE A 511 44.65 11.91 2.07
N VAL A 512 45.16 13.12 1.92
CA VAL A 512 44.36 14.35 1.82
C VAL A 512 44.79 15.12 0.59
N ASN A 513 43.86 15.42 -0.32
CA ASN A 513 44.12 16.04 -1.62
C ASN A 513 45.28 15.36 -2.40
N GLY A 514 45.35 14.03 -2.36
CA GLY A 514 46.40 13.23 -3.01
C GLY A 514 47.75 13.20 -2.29
N ILE A 515 47.88 13.82 -1.10
CA ILE A 515 49.12 13.81 -0.30
C ILE A 515 49.02 12.75 0.79
N ASP A 516 49.94 11.77 0.78
CA ASP A 516 50.10 10.77 1.83
C ASP A 516 50.43 11.43 3.18
N GLN A 517 49.74 11.01 4.24
CA GLN A 517 49.97 11.43 5.62
C GLN A 517 50.92 10.49 6.39
N GLY A 518 51.33 9.38 5.78
CA GLY A 518 52.28 8.40 6.33
C GLY A 518 51.61 7.25 7.08
N LEU A 519 52.40 6.47 7.82
CA LEU A 519 51.93 5.25 8.50
C LEU A 519 50.99 5.56 9.67
N ALA A 520 49.70 5.26 9.50
CA ALA A 520 48.66 5.46 10.51
C ALA A 520 48.57 4.29 11.51
N ALA A 521 48.64 3.07 10.98
CA ALA A 521 48.57 1.82 11.74
C ALA A 521 49.23 0.68 10.94
N SER A 522 49.63 -0.38 11.62
CA SER A 522 50.23 -1.58 11.02
C SER A 522 49.60 -2.86 11.58
N ASN A 523 49.78 -3.98 10.86
CA ASN A 523 49.11 -5.26 11.11
C ASN A 523 47.58 -5.18 10.90
N ILE A 524 47.13 -4.35 9.95
CA ILE A 524 45.75 -4.36 9.47
C ILE A 524 45.47 -5.71 8.79
N PRO A 525 44.35 -6.40 9.11
CA PRO A 525 43.98 -7.63 8.42
C PRO A 525 43.74 -7.39 6.92
N SER A 526 44.08 -8.38 6.10
CA SER A 526 43.51 -8.47 4.76
C SER A 526 41.98 -8.67 4.85
N ASN A 527 41.25 -8.22 3.84
CA ASN A 527 39.78 -8.21 3.80
C ASN A 527 39.13 -7.23 4.82
N VAL A 528 39.51 -5.95 4.76
CA VAL A 528 38.82 -4.83 5.44
C VAL A 528 38.01 -3.98 4.45
N TYR A 529 36.91 -3.38 4.91
CA TYR A 529 36.04 -2.48 4.15
C TYR A 529 36.40 -1.02 4.45
N GLY A 530 36.24 -0.13 3.45
CA GLY A 530 36.36 1.31 3.64
C GLY A 530 35.11 1.90 4.32
N VAL A 531 35.29 2.94 5.14
CA VAL A 531 34.24 3.55 5.95
C VAL A 531 34.31 5.07 5.88
N ILE A 532 33.15 5.73 5.77
CA ILE A 532 32.97 7.17 5.91
C ILE A 532 31.90 7.45 6.97
N ASP A 533 32.14 8.43 7.82
CA ASP A 533 31.12 9.01 8.70
C ASP A 533 30.88 10.47 8.28
N LEU A 534 29.67 10.75 7.77
CA LEU A 534 29.25 12.12 7.46
C LEU A 534 28.82 12.83 8.76
N TYR A 535 29.77 13.00 9.67
CA TYR A 535 29.62 13.66 10.96
C TYR A 535 29.56 15.20 10.81
N GLY A 536 29.32 15.92 11.92
CA GLY A 536 29.51 17.37 12.07
C GLY A 536 29.09 18.20 10.86
N GLN A 537 30.09 18.87 10.25
CA GLN A 537 29.93 19.72 9.07
C GLN A 537 29.70 18.95 7.76
N ALA A 538 30.05 17.66 7.63
CA ALA A 538 29.96 16.95 6.36
C ALA A 538 28.52 16.62 5.96
N ILE A 539 28.08 17.05 4.77
CA ILE A 539 26.73 16.78 4.24
C ILE A 539 26.77 15.68 3.17
N LYS A 540 27.74 15.75 2.24
CA LYS A 540 27.77 14.94 1.03
C LYS A 540 29.20 14.59 0.64
N ALA A 541 29.49 13.32 0.36
CA ALA A 541 30.78 12.89 -0.17
C ALA A 541 30.62 11.79 -1.24
N SER A 542 31.53 11.74 -2.21
CA SER A 542 31.45 10.85 -3.38
C SER A 542 32.76 10.16 -3.69
N ILE A 543 32.74 8.84 -3.90
CA ILE A 543 33.91 8.05 -4.31
C ILE A 543 34.42 8.54 -5.66
N VAL A 544 35.71 8.86 -5.71
CA VAL A 544 36.42 9.32 -6.91
C VAL A 544 36.60 8.15 -7.88
N GLY A 545 36.30 8.36 -9.16
CA GLY A 545 36.48 7.33 -10.18
C GLY A 545 37.96 7.14 -10.55
N SER A 546 38.36 5.90 -10.82
CA SER A 546 39.74 5.55 -11.25
C SER A 546 40.19 6.20 -12.57
N SER A 547 39.29 6.84 -13.31
CA SER A 547 39.57 7.68 -14.48
C SER A 547 40.03 9.10 -14.13
N GLU A 548 39.92 9.51 -12.86
CA GLU A 548 40.26 10.85 -12.35
C GLU A 548 41.43 10.83 -11.35
N SER A 549 41.99 9.65 -11.08
CA SER A 549 43.18 9.45 -10.25
C SER A 549 44.46 9.58 -11.08
N PRO A 550 45.50 10.30 -10.61
CA PRO A 550 46.82 10.25 -11.22
C PRO A 550 47.39 8.82 -11.17
N VAL A 551 47.94 8.33 -12.29
CA VAL A 551 48.58 7.01 -12.34
C VAL A 551 49.94 7.08 -11.67
N PHE A 552 50.02 6.57 -10.44
CA PHE A 552 51.29 6.37 -9.73
C PHE A 552 51.92 5.03 -10.16
N TYR A 553 53.07 5.11 -10.84
CA TYR A 553 53.97 3.97 -11.03
C TYR A 553 54.99 3.93 -9.89
N GLU A 554 55.01 2.86 -9.10
CA GLU A 554 56.15 2.57 -8.22
C GLU A 554 57.25 1.84 -9.00
N ASP A 555 58.23 2.60 -9.49
CA ASP A 555 59.49 2.04 -10.01
C ASP A 555 60.37 1.57 -8.83
N THR A 556 60.23 0.31 -8.44
CA THR A 556 61.00 -0.26 -7.32
C THR A 556 62.47 -0.50 -7.69
N ASN A 557 63.34 0.49 -7.49
CA ASN A 557 64.78 0.28 -7.28
C ASN A 557 65.45 1.41 -6.50
N SER A 558 65.70 1.18 -5.21
CA SER A 558 66.53 2.06 -4.36
C SER A 558 67.99 2.13 -4.85
N PRO A 559 68.72 3.23 -4.59
CA PRO A 559 69.71 3.10 -3.51
C PRO A 559 69.96 4.34 -2.64
N SER A 560 69.92 4.11 -1.32
CA SER A 560 70.80 4.68 -0.27
C SER A 560 71.22 6.18 -0.26
N VAL A 561 70.76 6.85 0.82
CA VAL A 561 71.61 7.59 1.80
C VAL A 561 72.12 9.02 1.48
N SER A 562 72.05 9.85 2.53
CA SER A 562 72.88 11.04 2.91
C SER A 562 72.45 12.49 2.58
N ASN A 563 71.87 13.11 3.62
CA ASN A 563 72.39 14.31 4.32
C ASN A 563 71.95 15.73 3.97
N TYR A 564 71.97 16.54 5.04
CA TYR A 564 71.82 18.00 5.19
C TYR A 564 70.40 18.53 4.95
N LEU A 565 69.64 18.94 5.98
CA LEU A 565 69.86 19.93 7.06
C LEU A 565 69.87 21.38 6.58
N GLU A 566 68.97 22.15 7.23
CA GLU A 566 69.16 23.55 7.63
C GLU A 566 69.12 24.62 6.50
N ASP A 567 68.64 25.85 6.73
CA ASP A 567 68.43 26.51 8.03
C ASP A 567 67.38 27.65 8.01
N LEU A 568 66.84 27.99 9.21
CA LEU A 568 66.22 29.28 9.64
C LEU A 568 65.13 30.00 8.75
N GLN A 569 64.27 30.91 9.24
CA GLN A 569 63.54 31.09 10.51
C GLN A 569 62.60 32.32 10.38
N MET A 570 61.65 32.46 11.32
CA MET A 570 60.97 33.73 11.70
C MET A 570 60.09 34.46 10.66
N SER A 571 59.07 35.24 11.02
CA SER A 571 58.18 35.23 12.20
C SER A 571 57.03 36.24 12.03
N GLN A 572 55.77 35.80 12.23
CA GLN A 572 54.64 36.54 12.87
C GLN A 572 54.21 37.97 12.37
N PRO A 573 53.03 38.50 12.78
CA PRO A 573 51.69 37.88 12.84
C PRO A 573 50.58 38.87 12.33
N SER A 574 49.37 38.79 12.92
CA SER A 574 48.34 39.84 13.06
C SER A 574 47.30 40.12 11.95
N SER A 575 46.32 39.20 11.87
CA SER A 575 44.90 39.47 12.19
C SER A 575 44.17 40.77 11.79
N VAL A 576 43.06 40.57 11.05
CA VAL A 576 41.74 41.25 11.15
C VAL A 576 41.60 42.71 10.65
N GLY A 577 40.69 42.89 9.69
CA GLY A 577 40.08 44.16 9.29
C GLY A 577 38.72 43.91 8.58
N GLU A 578 37.69 44.69 8.91
CA GLU A 578 36.29 44.37 8.58
C GLU A 578 35.72 45.03 7.29
N ARG A 579 34.87 44.26 6.59
CA ARG A 579 33.54 44.64 6.03
C ARG A 579 33.40 45.59 4.81
N LYS A 580 32.64 45.05 3.83
CA LYS A 580 31.35 45.52 3.24
C LYS A 580 31.28 46.07 1.79
N ASN A 581 30.23 45.58 1.13
CA ASN A 581 29.35 46.20 0.13
C ASN A 581 29.86 46.53 -1.30
N SER A 582 29.71 45.55 -2.19
CA SER A 582 28.69 45.51 -3.28
C SER A 582 28.42 46.73 -4.19
N GLN A 583 28.18 46.42 -5.49
CA GLN A 583 27.62 47.27 -6.57
C GLN A 583 28.60 48.29 -7.20
N ALA A 584 28.60 48.55 -8.53
CA ALA A 584 27.87 47.91 -9.64
C ALA A 584 28.36 48.34 -11.06
N ILE A 585 28.22 47.43 -12.03
CA ILE A 585 27.73 47.63 -13.43
C ILE A 585 28.59 48.41 -14.46
N LYS A 586 28.57 47.89 -15.72
CA LYS A 586 29.10 48.39 -17.02
C LYS A 586 30.62 48.38 -17.17
N ALA A 587 31.25 47.79 -18.19
CA ALA A 587 30.91 47.40 -19.59
C ALA A 587 31.01 48.51 -20.63
N GLU A 588 31.91 48.31 -21.60
CA GLU A 588 32.10 49.06 -22.84
C GLU A 588 32.76 48.12 -23.88
N THR A 589 32.62 48.40 -25.18
CA THR A 589 32.90 47.47 -26.30
C THR A 589 33.89 48.05 -27.33
N ASP A 590 34.49 47.18 -28.17
CA ASP A 590 34.41 47.22 -29.66
C ASP A 590 35.68 46.90 -30.48
N HIS A 591 35.51 46.00 -31.49
CA HIS A 591 36.12 45.97 -32.84
C HIS A 591 37.67 45.91 -33.03
N ASN A 592 38.32 45.42 -34.11
CA ASN A 592 37.97 44.84 -35.45
C ASN A 592 39.25 44.15 -36.07
N GLU A 593 39.38 43.44 -37.22
CA GLU A 593 38.54 42.80 -38.28
C GLU A 593 39.45 41.91 -39.21
N ILE A 594 38.91 41.31 -40.31
CA ILE A 594 39.55 40.71 -41.54
C ILE A 594 40.55 39.50 -41.36
N SER A 595 40.78 38.51 -42.26
CA SER A 595 40.52 38.26 -43.72
C SER A 595 40.41 36.76 -44.13
N ARG A 596 40.03 36.47 -45.39
CA ARG A 596 40.18 35.17 -46.12
C ARG A 596 41.21 35.30 -47.28
N PRO A 597 41.88 34.23 -47.79
CA PRO A 597 41.43 33.53 -49.02
C PRO A 597 41.85 32.01 -49.16
N ARG A 598 41.96 31.47 -50.40
CA ARG A 598 41.85 30.04 -50.82
C ARG A 598 43.16 29.37 -51.32
N GLY A 599 43.22 28.01 -51.28
CA GLY A 599 43.90 27.10 -52.26
C GLY A 599 45.39 26.73 -52.03
N THR A 600 45.99 25.67 -52.65
CA THR A 600 45.45 24.57 -53.52
C THR A 600 46.51 23.46 -53.83
N THR A 601 46.09 22.16 -53.85
CA THR A 601 46.53 21.02 -54.74
C THR A 601 47.96 20.37 -54.72
N VAL A 602 48.05 19.16 -55.33
CA VAL A 602 49.23 18.42 -55.93
C VAL A 602 50.09 17.56 -54.95
N TYR A 603 50.44 16.26 -55.19
CA TYR A 603 50.12 15.27 -56.26
C TYR A 603 50.23 13.78 -55.79
N ASP A 604 49.82 12.84 -56.65
CA ASP A 604 49.94 11.35 -56.56
C ASP A 604 51.28 10.82 -57.15
N PRO A 605 51.72 9.57 -56.86
CA PRO A 605 51.69 8.56 -57.95
C PRO A 605 51.48 7.06 -57.55
N HIS A 606 50.45 6.44 -58.15
CA HIS A 606 50.37 5.07 -58.72
C HIS A 606 50.71 3.79 -57.87
N LEU A 607 49.81 2.82 -57.67
CA LEU A 607 49.21 1.78 -58.59
C LEU A 607 50.09 0.53 -58.88
N LEU A 608 49.60 -0.69 -58.54
CA LEU A 608 49.32 -1.85 -59.45
C LEU A 608 49.04 -3.21 -58.72
N TYR A 609 47.76 -3.64 -58.69
CA TYR A 609 47.17 -5.00 -58.88
C TYR A 609 47.58 -6.30 -58.12
N PHE A 610 46.62 -7.25 -58.14
CA PHE A 610 46.61 -8.69 -57.80
C PHE A 610 46.44 -9.12 -56.33
N ASP A 611 45.53 -10.03 -55.96
CA ASP A 611 44.21 -10.44 -56.52
C ASP A 611 43.43 -11.31 -55.48
N ASP A 612 42.12 -11.48 -55.69
CA ASP A 612 41.18 -12.51 -55.19
C ASP A 612 41.16 -12.97 -53.70
N ALA A 613 40.06 -12.64 -52.97
CA ALA A 613 39.17 -13.63 -52.32
C ALA A 613 37.91 -12.99 -51.66
N ASP A 614 36.75 -13.18 -52.31
CA ASP A 614 35.33 -13.07 -51.89
C ASP A 614 34.77 -11.92 -51.03
N ASP A 615 33.66 -11.38 -51.54
CA ASP A 615 32.80 -10.33 -51.00
C ASP A 615 32.02 -10.70 -49.72
N SER A 616 31.58 -9.64 -49.02
CA SER A 616 30.23 -9.40 -48.46
C SER A 616 30.18 -8.93 -46.99
N LEU A 617 30.52 -7.65 -46.79
CA LEU A 617 30.12 -6.87 -45.61
C LEU A 617 29.48 -5.54 -46.07
N GLU A 618 28.19 -5.60 -46.42
CA GLU A 618 27.35 -4.41 -46.57
C GLU A 618 26.76 -3.96 -45.22
N GLU A 619 26.21 -2.75 -45.23
CA GLU A 619 25.82 -1.95 -44.06
C GLU A 619 24.72 -2.59 -43.20
N HIS A 620 24.94 -2.64 -41.89
CA HIS A 620 23.84 -2.61 -40.91
C HIS A 620 24.05 -1.46 -39.91
N SER A 621 22.92 -0.91 -39.45
CA SER A 621 22.80 0.42 -38.87
C SER A 621 23.12 0.47 -37.36
N ASN A 622 22.93 1.66 -36.79
CA ASN A 622 22.82 1.89 -35.35
C ASN A 622 21.70 1.06 -34.69
N ASP A 623 21.60 1.24 -33.37
CA ASP A 623 20.61 0.72 -32.41
C ASP A 623 21.05 -0.62 -31.77
N ASP A 624 20.75 -0.93 -30.50
CA ASP A 624 19.79 -0.31 -29.57
C ASP A 624 20.40 0.43 -28.37
N ILE A 625 19.84 1.60 -28.03
CA ILE A 625 19.84 2.14 -26.66
C ILE A 625 18.41 2.02 -26.13
N VAL A 626 18.19 1.16 -25.13
CA VAL A 626 16.84 0.93 -24.57
C VAL A 626 16.48 2.05 -23.59
N GLU A 627 15.89 3.12 -24.13
CA GLU A 627 15.19 4.15 -23.36
C GLU A 627 14.01 3.58 -22.55
N PRO A 628 13.60 4.23 -21.44
CA PRO A 628 12.34 3.90 -20.77
C PRO A 628 11.12 4.04 -21.71
N PRO A 629 10.05 3.25 -21.48
CA PRO A 629 8.85 3.26 -22.32
C PRO A 629 8.05 4.55 -22.18
N PHE A 630 8.03 5.15 -20.99
CA PHE A 630 7.44 6.47 -20.74
C PHE A 630 8.38 7.30 -19.84
N SER A 631 8.61 8.54 -20.25
CA SER A 631 9.44 9.54 -19.56
C SER A 631 9.07 10.95 -20.02
N PHE A 632 9.58 11.97 -19.31
CA PHE A 632 9.56 13.36 -19.74
C PHE A 632 10.63 13.62 -20.81
N HIS A 633 10.31 14.49 -21.75
CA HIS A 633 11.22 14.95 -22.80
C HIS A 633 12.30 15.87 -22.23
N SER A 634 13.52 15.84 -22.79
CA SER A 634 14.67 16.61 -22.30
C SER A 634 14.52 18.12 -22.46
N ILE A 635 13.81 18.58 -23.49
CA ILE A 635 13.43 19.99 -23.65
C ILE A 635 12.22 20.27 -22.74
N THR A 636 12.47 20.98 -21.64
CA THR A 636 11.49 21.44 -20.64
C THR A 636 11.58 22.95 -20.42
N GLY A 637 10.57 23.53 -19.76
CA GLY A 637 10.61 24.92 -19.34
C GLY A 637 11.72 25.21 -18.31
N ILE A 638 12.29 26.41 -18.36
CA ILE A 638 13.52 26.80 -17.62
C ILE A 638 13.46 26.67 -16.09
N ASN A 639 12.26 26.56 -15.50
CA ASN A 639 12.09 26.39 -14.06
C ASN A 639 11.96 24.92 -13.62
N ILE A 640 12.02 23.97 -14.55
CA ILE A 640 12.03 22.52 -14.29
C ILE A 640 13.47 21.99 -14.18
N SER A 641 13.66 20.93 -13.39
CA SER A 641 14.75 19.98 -13.57
C SER A 641 14.21 18.56 -13.55
N LEU A 642 14.77 17.71 -14.43
CA LEU A 642 14.50 16.29 -14.48
C LEU A 642 15.55 15.52 -13.67
N ASP A 643 15.18 14.33 -13.18
CA ASP A 643 16.16 13.35 -12.71
C ASP A 643 16.88 12.64 -13.88
N TYR A 644 17.85 11.78 -13.55
CA TYR A 644 18.70 11.11 -14.55
C TYR A 644 17.92 10.25 -15.56
N PHE A 645 16.77 9.69 -15.18
CA PHE A 645 15.96 8.85 -16.05
C PHE A 645 14.86 9.61 -16.81
N GLY A 646 14.69 10.92 -16.56
CA GLY A 646 13.56 11.69 -17.08
C GLY A 646 12.21 11.24 -16.49
N VAL A 647 12.21 10.68 -15.29
CA VAL A 647 11.05 10.05 -14.64
C VAL A 647 10.43 10.98 -13.60
N LEU A 648 11.21 11.84 -12.94
CA LEU A 648 10.77 12.85 -11.99
C LEU A 648 11.06 14.25 -12.54
N ALA A 649 10.03 15.10 -12.65
CA ALA A 649 10.15 16.51 -12.97
C ALA A 649 9.87 17.37 -11.72
N THR A 650 10.82 18.22 -11.34
CA THR A 650 10.73 19.10 -10.16
C THR A 650 10.82 20.57 -10.59
N ARG A 651 9.94 21.43 -10.08
CA ARG A 651 9.95 22.88 -10.28
C ARG A 651 10.77 23.56 -9.17
N ASN A 652 11.80 24.30 -9.56
CA ASN A 652 12.79 24.85 -8.63
C ASN A 652 12.54 26.31 -8.20
N GLN A 653 11.72 27.05 -8.95
CA GLN A 653 11.50 28.49 -8.75
C GLN A 653 10.01 28.88 -8.97
N ASP A 654 9.74 29.86 -9.83
CA ASP A 654 8.40 30.38 -10.12
C ASP A 654 7.54 29.39 -10.93
N TYR A 655 6.22 29.58 -10.91
CA TYR A 655 5.26 28.75 -11.62
C TYR A 655 5.20 29.02 -13.14
N ASP A 656 5.73 30.16 -13.60
CA ASP A 656 5.83 30.46 -15.03
C ASP A 656 7.06 29.73 -15.63
N HIS A 657 6.96 29.25 -16.87
CA HIS A 657 7.94 28.42 -17.57
C HIS A 657 8.19 27.05 -16.89
N ALA A 658 7.14 26.44 -16.34
CA ALA A 658 7.17 25.16 -15.65
C ALA A 658 6.63 23.99 -16.51
N LEU A 659 6.92 23.99 -17.82
CA LEU A 659 6.38 23.02 -18.79
C LEU A 659 7.23 21.75 -18.91
N VAL A 660 6.55 20.60 -19.00
CA VAL A 660 7.13 19.32 -19.43
C VAL A 660 6.23 18.62 -20.45
N PHE A 661 6.84 17.77 -21.28
CA PHE A 661 6.19 17.01 -22.33
C PHE A 661 6.58 15.53 -22.24
N SER A 662 5.84 14.62 -22.88
CA SER A 662 6.29 13.23 -23.03
C SER A 662 7.44 13.10 -24.03
N SER A 663 8.43 12.25 -23.70
CA SER A 663 9.57 11.93 -24.57
C SER A 663 9.12 11.33 -25.91
N LYS A 664 8.03 10.56 -25.90
CA LYS A 664 7.42 9.88 -27.05
C LYS A 664 5.98 10.36 -27.28
N HIS A 665 5.43 10.08 -28.46
CA HIS A 665 4.01 10.30 -28.76
C HIS A 665 3.12 9.31 -27.98
N LEU A 666 1.86 9.69 -27.78
CA LEU A 666 0.88 8.88 -27.05
C LEU A 666 0.28 7.81 -27.96
N GLU A 667 0.40 6.55 -27.54
CA GLU A 667 -0.22 5.39 -28.17
C GLU A 667 -1.70 5.25 -27.78
N LYS A 668 -2.44 4.47 -28.57
CA LYS A 668 -3.84 4.14 -28.27
C LYS A 668 -3.94 3.07 -27.19
N GLU A 669 -5.02 3.16 -26.41
CA GLU A 669 -5.32 2.32 -25.25
C GLU A 669 -4.32 2.36 -24.08
N TYR A 670 -3.16 2.99 -24.24
CA TYR A 670 -2.20 3.22 -23.17
C TYR A 670 -2.65 4.39 -22.27
N LEU A 671 -2.59 4.20 -20.96
CA LEU A 671 -2.83 5.25 -19.96
C LEU A 671 -1.49 5.90 -19.60
N TYR A 672 -1.35 7.18 -19.93
CA TYR A 672 -0.18 7.98 -19.56
C TYR A 672 -0.53 8.77 -18.31
N GLU A 673 0.07 8.39 -17.17
CA GLU A 673 -0.26 8.91 -15.85
C GLU A 673 0.99 9.45 -15.15
N VAL A 674 0.82 10.56 -14.41
CA VAL A 674 1.84 11.14 -13.54
C VAL A 674 1.32 11.28 -12.12
N HIS A 675 2.13 10.89 -11.15
CA HIS A 675 1.87 11.09 -9.73
C HIS A 675 2.41 12.44 -9.29
N ILE A 676 1.69 13.14 -8.40
CA ILE A 676 2.19 14.34 -7.75
C ILE A 676 3.08 13.88 -6.60
N TYR A 677 4.40 14.08 -6.76
CA TYR A 677 5.41 13.58 -5.83
C TYR A 677 5.62 14.55 -4.67
N THR A 678 5.60 15.87 -4.93
CA THR A 678 5.55 16.90 -3.89
C THR A 678 4.57 18.03 -4.23
N ALA A 679 3.90 18.54 -3.19
CA ALA A 679 2.98 19.67 -3.28
C ALA A 679 3.13 20.59 -2.06
N ASN A 680 3.04 21.89 -2.29
CA ASN A 680 3.23 22.97 -1.33
C ASN A 680 2.00 23.89 -1.30
N THR A 681 1.23 23.76 -0.22
CA THR A 681 -0.09 24.41 -0.04
C THR A 681 -0.03 25.93 0.20
N VAL A 682 1.17 26.53 0.24
CA VAL A 682 1.34 27.99 0.34
C VAL A 682 0.89 28.69 -0.96
N TRP A 683 1.01 28.00 -2.10
CA TRP A 683 0.66 28.55 -3.42
C TRP A 683 -0.80 28.27 -3.82
N GLY A 684 -1.28 29.01 -4.80
CA GLY A 684 -2.66 28.91 -5.33
C GLY A 684 -2.68 28.30 -6.73
N GLY A 685 -3.67 27.45 -7.01
CA GLY A 685 -3.78 26.68 -8.25
C GLY A 685 -3.28 25.25 -8.10
N THR A 686 -3.54 24.44 -9.13
CA THR A 686 -3.23 23.00 -9.22
C THR A 686 -2.47 22.71 -10.52
N LEU A 687 -2.00 21.47 -10.68
CA LEU A 687 -1.41 20.94 -11.92
C LEU A 687 -2.35 21.21 -13.11
N ARG A 688 -1.81 21.69 -14.24
CA ARG A 688 -2.54 21.68 -15.52
C ARG A 688 -1.99 20.54 -16.36
N TYR A 689 -2.88 19.73 -16.93
CA TYR A 689 -2.49 18.47 -17.55
C TYR A 689 -3.31 18.22 -18.81
N GLY A 690 -2.72 17.56 -19.81
CA GLY A 690 -3.43 17.18 -21.02
C GLY A 690 -2.53 16.75 -22.18
N VAL A 691 -2.98 17.04 -23.39
CA VAL A 691 -2.35 16.56 -24.64
C VAL A 691 -2.22 17.68 -25.67
N THR A 692 -1.15 17.64 -26.47
CA THR A 692 -0.85 18.66 -27.49
C THR A 692 -0.26 18.05 -28.75
N THR A 693 -0.48 18.69 -29.90
CA THR A 693 0.25 18.42 -31.16
C THR A 693 1.57 19.20 -31.27
N TYR A 694 2.03 19.82 -30.18
CA TYR A 694 3.34 20.51 -30.12
C TYR A 694 4.49 19.49 -30.07
N GLU A 695 5.48 19.68 -30.95
CA GLU A 695 6.76 18.95 -30.93
C GLU A 695 7.82 19.89 -30.29
N PRO A 696 8.37 19.59 -29.10
CA PRO A 696 9.38 20.44 -28.44
C PRO A 696 10.64 20.73 -29.25
N GLU A 697 10.90 19.92 -30.29
CA GLU A 697 12.06 20.01 -31.16
C GLU A 697 11.94 21.10 -32.26
N ASP A 698 10.72 21.59 -32.54
CA ASP A 698 10.45 22.47 -33.70
C ASP A 698 10.64 23.99 -33.43
N GLN A 699 10.85 24.43 -32.18
CA GLN A 699 11.06 25.85 -31.82
C GLN A 699 12.14 26.06 -30.76
N SER A 700 12.77 27.24 -30.76
CA SER A 700 13.90 27.58 -29.86
C SER A 700 13.51 27.92 -28.43
N ASP A 701 12.29 28.42 -28.21
CA ASP A 701 11.87 29.03 -26.94
C ASP A 701 10.45 28.55 -26.56
N LEU A 702 10.29 27.97 -25.37
CA LEU A 702 9.00 27.53 -24.86
C LEU A 702 8.19 28.70 -24.27
N PRO A 703 6.84 28.71 -24.41
CA PRO A 703 5.99 29.71 -23.79
C PRO A 703 5.95 29.58 -22.27
N SER A 704 5.56 30.66 -21.58
CA SER A 704 5.55 30.72 -20.11
C SER A 704 4.49 29.85 -19.42
N CYS A 705 3.52 29.30 -20.15
CA CYS A 705 2.51 28.37 -19.63
C CYS A 705 1.84 27.59 -20.77
N ALA A 706 1.12 26.52 -20.45
CA ALA A 706 0.57 25.62 -21.48
C ALA A 706 -0.57 26.27 -22.30
N LEU A 707 -1.21 27.32 -21.77
CA LEU A 707 -2.17 28.16 -22.50
C LEU A 707 -1.50 29.06 -23.57
N GLY A 708 -0.17 29.16 -23.58
CA GLY A 708 0.61 29.92 -24.56
C GLY A 708 0.90 29.17 -25.87
N LEU A 709 0.54 27.89 -25.96
CA LEU A 709 0.76 26.99 -27.11
C LEU A 709 -0.24 27.27 -28.27
N ASN A 710 -0.35 28.53 -28.69
CA ASN A 710 -1.45 29.05 -29.52
C ASN A 710 -1.47 28.52 -30.97
N ASP A 711 -0.32 28.11 -31.52
CA ASP A 711 -0.18 27.69 -32.92
C ASP A 711 -0.38 26.17 -33.13
N CYS A 712 -0.81 25.44 -32.11
CA CYS A 712 -0.95 23.97 -32.14
C CYS A 712 -2.18 23.48 -31.38
N ASP A 713 -2.67 22.29 -31.73
CA ASP A 713 -3.91 21.75 -31.19
C ASP A 713 -3.67 21.14 -29.80
N THR A 714 -4.15 21.81 -28.75
CA THR A 714 -3.80 21.56 -27.35
C THR A 714 -5.05 21.49 -26.48
N TRP A 715 -5.24 20.36 -25.79
CA TRP A 715 -6.34 20.09 -24.86
C TRP A 715 -5.79 20.00 -23.44
N LEU A 716 -6.37 20.75 -22.50
CA LEU A 716 -5.90 20.82 -21.10
C LEU A 716 -7.08 20.81 -20.13
N ILE A 717 -6.96 20.11 -19.00
CA ILE A 717 -7.77 20.43 -17.83
C ILE A 717 -7.09 21.56 -17.05
N LEU A 718 -7.87 22.57 -16.68
CA LEU A 718 -7.53 23.58 -15.68
C LEU A 718 -8.69 23.70 -14.69
N ASP A 719 -8.38 23.61 -13.39
CA ASP A 719 -9.39 23.51 -12.32
C ASP A 719 -10.45 22.44 -12.68
N SER A 720 -11.74 22.78 -12.71
CA SER A 720 -12.81 21.84 -13.11
C SER A 720 -13.13 21.83 -14.62
N HIS A 721 -12.38 22.54 -15.46
CA HIS A 721 -12.75 22.87 -16.84
C HIS A 721 -11.80 22.24 -17.87
N LEU A 722 -12.35 21.79 -19.00
CA LEU A 722 -11.60 21.31 -20.16
C LEU A 722 -11.51 22.41 -21.22
N TYR A 723 -10.29 22.75 -21.59
CA TYR A 723 -9.95 23.73 -22.61
C TYR A 723 -9.46 23.04 -23.89
N LYS A 724 -9.68 23.69 -25.03
CA LYS A 724 -8.93 23.47 -26.27
C LYS A 724 -8.43 24.82 -26.80
N ASN A 725 -7.14 24.93 -27.07
CA ASN A 725 -6.50 26.13 -27.65
C ASN A 725 -6.91 27.42 -26.91
N SER A 726 -6.89 27.38 -25.57
CA SER A 726 -7.33 28.43 -24.64
C SER A 726 -8.83 28.80 -24.64
N GLU A 727 -9.69 28.13 -25.41
CA GLU A 727 -11.16 28.22 -25.30
C GLU A 727 -11.74 27.07 -24.45
N VAL A 728 -12.80 27.32 -23.67
CA VAL A 728 -13.45 26.29 -22.81
C VAL A 728 -14.41 25.43 -23.65
N ILE A 729 -14.13 24.13 -23.77
CA ILE A 729 -14.97 23.17 -24.52
C ILE A 729 -15.89 22.34 -23.63
N LYS A 730 -15.54 22.06 -22.36
CA LYS A 730 -16.45 21.47 -21.36
C LYS A 730 -16.27 22.11 -19.99
N ARG A 731 -17.39 22.39 -19.31
CA ARG A 731 -17.44 22.93 -17.94
C ARG A 731 -17.70 21.81 -16.94
N ASN A 732 -17.07 21.86 -15.77
CA ASN A 732 -17.19 20.83 -14.72
C ASN A 732 -16.88 19.40 -15.19
N TYR A 733 -15.93 19.28 -16.12
CA TYR A 733 -15.46 18.00 -16.63
C TYR A 733 -14.62 17.23 -15.59
N ALA A 734 -13.83 17.94 -14.78
CA ALA A 734 -12.87 17.35 -13.84
C ALA A 734 -13.00 17.94 -12.43
N LEU A 735 -14.13 17.70 -11.77
CA LEU A 735 -14.45 18.29 -10.46
C LEU A 735 -13.44 17.99 -9.34
N TYR A 736 -12.58 16.98 -9.50
CA TYR A 736 -11.57 16.58 -8.52
C TYR A 736 -10.19 17.24 -8.68
N LEU A 737 -9.82 17.76 -9.87
CA LEU A 737 -8.46 18.29 -10.11
C LEU A 737 -8.06 19.50 -9.22
N PRO A 738 -8.98 20.37 -8.75
CA PRO A 738 -8.64 21.40 -7.75
C PRO A 738 -8.16 20.88 -6.38
N HIS A 739 -8.21 19.57 -6.16
CA HIS A 739 -8.02 18.93 -4.85
C HIS A 739 -6.84 17.94 -4.77
N VAL A 740 -6.14 17.66 -5.88
CA VAL A 740 -5.03 16.69 -5.88
C VAL A 740 -3.84 17.15 -5.05
N MET A 741 -3.26 16.21 -4.30
CA MET A 741 -2.19 16.40 -3.31
C MET A 741 -1.00 15.47 -3.60
N ALA A 742 0.05 15.53 -2.76
CA ALA A 742 1.16 14.59 -2.86
C ALA A 742 0.68 13.14 -2.61
N GLY A 743 0.90 12.26 -3.58
CA GLY A 743 0.40 10.88 -3.62
C GLY A 743 -0.71 10.64 -4.66
N ASP A 744 -1.48 11.67 -5.03
CA ASP A 744 -2.51 11.56 -6.07
C ASP A 744 -1.89 11.49 -7.48
N SER A 745 -2.64 10.96 -8.44
CA SER A 745 -2.24 10.81 -9.84
C SER A 745 -3.20 11.47 -10.83
N VAL A 746 -2.68 11.89 -11.98
CA VAL A 746 -3.46 12.49 -13.07
C VAL A 746 -2.96 11.90 -14.39
N GLY A 747 -3.87 11.45 -15.25
CA GLY A 747 -3.53 10.76 -16.49
C GLY A 747 -4.42 11.07 -17.69
N VAL A 748 -3.96 10.66 -18.87
CA VAL A 748 -4.64 10.78 -20.16
C VAL A 748 -4.57 9.47 -20.93
N LYS A 749 -5.65 9.15 -21.64
CA LYS A 749 -5.75 7.97 -22.51
C LYS A 749 -6.42 8.35 -23.82
N ILE A 750 -5.91 7.85 -24.94
CA ILE A 750 -6.58 7.94 -26.24
C ILE A 750 -7.19 6.58 -26.56
N CYS A 751 -8.51 6.49 -26.64
CA CYS A 751 -9.20 5.22 -26.90
C CYS A 751 -9.24 4.90 -28.40
N ASN A 752 -9.54 3.65 -28.72
CA ASN A 752 -9.52 3.14 -30.10
C ASN A 752 -10.45 3.88 -31.07
N ASP A 753 -11.57 4.41 -30.58
CA ASP A 753 -12.54 5.25 -31.32
C ASP A 753 -12.03 6.68 -31.61
N ASN A 754 -10.81 7.02 -31.18
CA ASN A 754 -10.22 8.37 -31.19
C ASN A 754 -10.91 9.35 -30.22
N SER A 755 -11.51 8.87 -29.14
CA SER A 755 -11.82 9.71 -27.98
C SER A 755 -10.59 9.96 -27.10
N LEU A 756 -10.52 11.14 -26.50
CA LEU A 756 -9.61 11.46 -25.39
C LEU A 756 -10.37 11.29 -24.08
N HIS A 757 -9.78 10.58 -23.13
CA HIS A 757 -10.24 10.44 -21.75
C HIS A 757 -9.17 10.99 -20.80
N PHE A 758 -9.60 11.44 -19.62
CA PHE A 758 -8.71 11.86 -18.54
C PHE A 758 -9.01 11.09 -17.26
N PHE A 759 -7.97 10.88 -16.47
CA PHE A 759 -7.99 10.05 -15.27
C PHE A 759 -7.48 10.84 -14.08
N ILE A 760 -8.04 10.61 -12.90
CA ILE A 760 -7.51 11.08 -11.61
C ILE A 760 -7.57 9.89 -10.64
N ASN A 761 -6.45 9.53 -10.03
CA ASN A 761 -6.32 8.35 -9.16
C ASN A 761 -6.86 7.06 -9.84
N GLY A 762 -6.52 6.85 -11.11
CA GLY A 762 -7.04 5.74 -11.93
C GLY A 762 -8.53 5.82 -12.32
N VAL A 763 -9.30 6.81 -11.84
CA VAL A 763 -10.73 6.97 -12.15
C VAL A 763 -10.92 7.74 -13.45
N ASP A 764 -11.57 7.09 -14.43
CA ASP A 764 -11.96 7.70 -15.71
C ASP A 764 -13.04 8.79 -15.52
N LEU A 765 -12.77 9.99 -16.04
CA LEU A 765 -13.70 11.12 -16.07
C LEU A 765 -14.66 11.09 -17.28
N GLY A 766 -14.51 10.09 -18.17
CA GLY A 766 -15.29 9.90 -19.39
C GLY A 766 -14.72 10.67 -20.58
N VAL A 767 -15.50 10.76 -21.67
CA VAL A 767 -15.02 11.40 -22.90
C VAL A 767 -14.79 12.90 -22.71
N ALA A 768 -13.54 13.33 -22.87
CA ALA A 768 -13.10 14.71 -22.97
C ALA A 768 -13.40 15.30 -24.35
N ALA A 769 -12.90 14.66 -25.40
CA ALA A 769 -13.02 15.09 -26.81
C ALA A 769 -13.04 13.87 -27.75
N PHE A 770 -13.39 14.09 -29.02
CA PHE A 770 -13.43 13.08 -30.08
C PHE A 770 -12.56 13.50 -31.28
N ASN A 771 -12.23 12.54 -32.15
CA ASN A 771 -11.42 12.71 -33.37
C ASN A 771 -10.00 13.26 -33.09
N MET A 772 -9.34 12.69 -32.08
CA MET A 772 -7.99 13.11 -31.68
C MET A 772 -6.95 12.94 -32.82
N PRO A 773 -6.01 13.90 -33.00
CA PRO A 773 -4.91 13.79 -33.95
C PRO A 773 -4.03 12.55 -33.77
N LYS A 774 -3.44 12.04 -34.86
CA LYS A 774 -2.57 10.84 -34.87
C LYS A 774 -1.23 11.02 -34.16
N LYS A 775 -0.77 12.25 -33.99
CA LYS A 775 0.42 12.61 -33.22
C LYS A 775 -0.01 13.55 -32.11
N LEU A 776 0.17 13.10 -30.88
CA LEU A 776 -0.05 13.87 -29.66
C LEU A 776 1.06 13.52 -28.68
N ARG A 777 1.50 14.50 -27.90
CA ARG A 777 2.30 14.30 -26.68
C ARG A 777 1.47 14.64 -25.47
N MET A 778 1.80 14.05 -24.32
CA MET A 778 1.32 14.53 -23.03
C MET A 778 2.04 15.86 -22.74
N VAL A 779 1.32 16.81 -22.15
CA VAL A 779 1.86 18.10 -21.68
C VAL A 779 1.37 18.37 -20.27
N ALA A 780 2.29 18.80 -19.40
CA ALA A 780 1.98 19.22 -18.04
C ALA A 780 2.63 20.58 -17.73
N ASP A 781 1.88 21.42 -17.03
CA ASP A 781 2.30 22.72 -16.50
C ASP A 781 2.33 22.56 -14.97
N VAL A 782 3.54 22.48 -14.39
CA VAL A 782 3.79 22.10 -12.98
C VAL A 782 3.45 23.28 -12.06
N TYR A 783 2.16 23.58 -12.00
CA TYR A 783 1.61 24.88 -11.64
C TYR A 783 1.05 24.94 -10.21
N GLY A 784 1.08 26.14 -9.64
CA GLY A 784 0.41 26.46 -8.38
C GLY A 784 0.99 25.69 -7.20
N SER A 785 0.17 24.88 -6.54
CA SER A 785 0.56 24.09 -5.37
C SER A 785 1.38 22.84 -5.70
N VAL A 786 1.48 22.39 -6.95
CA VAL A 786 2.31 21.23 -7.30
C VAL A 786 3.76 21.66 -7.52
N GLU A 787 4.70 20.97 -6.88
CA GLU A 787 6.15 21.24 -6.96
C GLU A 787 6.89 20.17 -7.77
N SER A 788 6.47 18.90 -7.71
CA SER A 788 7.06 17.86 -8.57
C SER A 788 6.05 16.79 -8.98
N ILE A 789 6.25 16.24 -10.18
CA ILE A 789 5.47 15.15 -10.76
C ILE A 789 6.36 14.02 -11.26
N MET A 790 5.92 12.78 -11.10
CA MET A 790 6.68 11.57 -11.39
C MET A 790 5.89 10.62 -12.30
N VAL A 791 6.51 10.16 -13.38
CA VAL A 791 6.04 9.01 -14.18
C VAL A 791 6.29 7.74 -13.38
N GLN A 792 5.31 6.83 -13.27
CA GLN A 792 5.56 5.53 -12.65
C GLN A 792 6.02 4.50 -13.70
N ASN A 793 7.33 4.25 -13.79
CA ASN A 793 7.85 3.14 -14.58
C ASN A 793 7.72 1.82 -13.81
N ALA A 794 7.02 0.85 -14.41
CA ALA A 794 6.67 -0.42 -13.77
C ALA A 794 7.84 -1.43 -13.72
N GLY A 795 8.83 -1.19 -12.84
CA GLY A 795 9.81 -2.22 -12.49
C GLY A 795 11.14 -1.74 -11.90
N PHE A 796 11.18 -1.42 -10.61
CA PHE A 796 12.39 -1.48 -9.77
C PHE A 796 12.01 -1.64 -8.28
N SER A 797 12.96 -2.09 -7.46
CA SER A 797 12.84 -2.37 -6.01
C SER A 797 12.06 -3.65 -5.65
N THR A 798 12.37 -4.34 -4.55
CA THR A 798 13.61 -5.12 -4.26
C THR A 798 13.33 -6.04 -3.07
N ASN A 799 13.77 -7.29 -3.10
CA ASN A 799 13.71 -8.19 -1.94
C ASN A 799 14.94 -9.10 -1.88
N ALA A 800 15.71 -8.97 -0.80
CA ALA A 800 16.75 -9.89 -0.34
C ALA A 800 17.27 -9.42 1.03
N ASP A 801 17.80 -10.27 1.91
CA ASP A 801 17.40 -11.63 2.32
C ASP A 801 18.15 -11.90 3.63
N SER A 802 17.62 -12.68 4.57
CA SER A 802 18.40 -13.14 5.74
C SER A 802 17.70 -14.19 6.60
N ARG A 803 18.05 -15.46 6.36
CA ARG A 803 18.02 -16.51 7.39
C ARG A 803 19.30 -17.35 7.35
N ASN A 804 19.91 -17.52 8.54
CA ASN A 804 20.78 -18.61 9.01
C ASN A 804 22.30 -18.34 9.19
N LEU A 805 22.67 -18.04 10.44
CA LEU A 805 23.82 -18.63 11.17
C LEU A 805 23.44 -18.69 12.67
N GLU A 806 23.76 -19.72 13.46
CA GLU A 806 24.22 -21.08 13.17
C GLU A 806 23.71 -22.05 14.28
N LYS A 807 23.79 -23.38 14.08
CA LYS A 807 23.41 -24.39 15.09
C LYS A 807 24.60 -24.80 15.97
N LYS A 808 24.40 -24.98 17.30
CA LYS A 808 25.05 -26.06 18.09
C LYS A 808 24.47 -26.29 19.50
N SER A 809 24.56 -27.56 19.92
CA SER A 809 24.53 -28.13 21.30
C SER A 809 23.30 -27.92 22.20
N ASN A 810 22.64 -29.05 22.53
CA ASN A 810 21.67 -29.20 23.62
C ASN A 810 22.34 -29.17 25.01
N VAL A 811 21.65 -28.62 26.03
CA VAL A 811 21.56 -29.23 27.38
C VAL A 811 20.17 -28.90 27.96
N ASN A 812 19.47 -29.91 28.52
CA ASN A 812 18.24 -29.69 29.30
C ASN A 812 18.56 -29.47 30.78
N ALA A 813 18.07 -28.38 31.38
CA ALA A 813 17.96 -28.18 32.82
C ALA A 813 16.79 -27.22 33.14
N PRO A 814 16.05 -27.39 34.24
CA PRO A 814 14.87 -26.58 34.55
C PRO A 814 15.24 -25.20 35.11
N VAL A 815 14.56 -24.15 34.65
CA VAL A 815 14.66 -22.81 35.25
C VAL A 815 13.83 -22.75 36.52
N ILE A 816 14.49 -22.44 37.64
CA ILE A 816 13.86 -22.27 38.96
C ILE A 816 13.35 -20.82 39.07
N TYR A 817 12.10 -20.64 39.47
CA TYR A 817 11.55 -19.32 39.79
C TYR A 817 12.24 -18.72 41.03
N SER A 818 12.65 -17.46 40.94
CA SER A 818 13.11 -16.65 42.08
C SER A 818 12.25 -15.39 42.26
N PRO A 819 11.86 -15.04 43.50
CA PRO A 819 11.20 -13.77 43.83
C PRO A 819 12.22 -12.63 43.92
N SER A 820 11.85 -11.34 43.86
CA SER A 820 10.54 -10.71 43.62
C SER A 820 10.74 -9.29 43.11
N SER A 821 9.91 -8.87 42.16
CA SER A 821 9.62 -7.45 41.89
C SER A 821 8.10 -7.25 41.88
N PRO A 822 7.58 -6.11 42.38
CA PRO A 822 6.14 -5.88 42.47
C PRO A 822 5.47 -5.81 41.09
N MET A 823 4.16 -6.02 41.06
CA MET A 823 3.34 -5.78 39.87
C MET A 823 3.26 -4.27 39.60
N SER A 824 3.46 -3.86 38.35
CA SER A 824 3.46 -2.46 37.91
C SER A 824 2.98 -2.35 36.45
N PHE A 825 2.93 -1.13 35.89
CA PHE A 825 2.78 -0.95 34.45
C PHE A 825 4.11 -1.13 33.71
N HIS A 826 4.04 -1.60 32.47
CA HIS A 826 5.18 -1.79 31.58
C HIS A 826 5.67 -0.46 30.96
N GLU A 827 6.94 -0.41 30.57
CA GLU A 827 7.52 0.81 29.98
C GLU A 827 7.02 1.08 28.56
N ASN A 828 6.69 0.03 27.80
CA ASN A 828 5.95 0.16 26.54
C ASN A 828 4.49 0.57 26.84
N ARG A 829 4.10 1.74 26.31
CA ARG A 829 2.88 2.46 26.68
C ARG A 829 2.44 3.46 25.60
N GLY A 830 1.15 3.76 25.57
CA GLY A 830 0.54 4.64 24.58
C GLY A 830 1.14 6.05 24.56
N LYS A 831 1.24 6.63 23.36
CA LYS A 831 1.90 7.91 23.07
C LYS A 831 1.49 9.09 23.97
N ASN A 832 0.27 9.08 24.51
CA ASN A 832 -0.25 10.15 25.36
C ASN A 832 -0.14 9.87 26.87
N ILE A 833 0.51 8.78 27.28
CA ILE A 833 0.74 8.45 28.70
C ILE A 833 2.04 9.10 29.23
N LEU A 834 2.07 9.31 30.54
CA LEU A 834 3.25 9.43 31.37
C LEU A 834 3.09 8.49 32.57
N LEU A 835 4.11 7.66 32.83
CA LEU A 835 4.18 6.85 34.04
C LEU A 835 4.86 7.63 35.17
N SER A 836 4.42 7.40 36.40
CA SER A 836 5.00 7.95 37.61
C SER A 836 4.83 6.98 38.79
N ASN A 837 5.39 7.33 39.95
CA ASN A 837 5.32 6.51 41.17
C ASN A 837 5.80 5.06 40.93
N GLU A 838 7.06 4.89 40.48
CA GLU A 838 7.67 3.58 40.20
C GLU A 838 6.87 2.71 39.21
N ASN A 839 6.33 3.36 38.16
CA ASN A 839 5.43 2.77 37.17
C ASN A 839 4.13 2.19 37.76
N LEU A 840 3.72 2.58 38.97
CA LEU A 840 2.43 2.23 39.56
C LEU A 840 1.31 3.19 39.15
N THR A 841 1.63 4.39 38.64
CA THR A 841 0.65 5.40 38.23
C THR A 841 0.77 5.71 36.74
N ALA A 842 -0.36 5.67 36.01
CA ALA A 842 -0.45 6.04 34.60
C ALA A 842 -1.35 7.27 34.43
N CYS A 843 -0.78 8.37 33.93
CA CYS A 843 -1.48 9.63 33.71
C CYS A 843 -1.43 10.03 32.23
N ARG A 844 -2.59 10.31 31.61
CA ARG A 844 -2.69 10.79 30.24
C ARG A 844 -2.47 12.30 30.17
N THR A 845 -1.47 12.69 29.40
CA THR A 845 -1.00 14.07 29.25
C THR A 845 -1.73 14.83 28.13
N ALA A 846 -2.12 14.14 27.06
CA ALA A 846 -2.72 14.74 25.85
C ALA A 846 -3.89 13.91 25.27
N GLY A 847 -4.59 14.48 24.29
CA GLY A 847 -5.68 13.81 23.55
C GLY A 847 -6.83 13.31 24.42
N TYR A 848 -7.53 12.28 23.94
CA TYR A 848 -8.52 11.48 24.68
C TYR A 848 -8.32 9.96 24.48
N ASN A 849 -7.32 9.59 23.69
CA ASN A 849 -7.00 8.26 23.19
C ASN A 849 -5.45 8.10 23.18
N HIS A 850 -4.92 6.98 22.67
CA HIS A 850 -3.53 6.54 22.85
C HIS A 850 -3.14 6.45 24.34
N GLY A 851 -4.09 5.97 25.17
CA GLY A 851 -4.01 5.91 26.62
C GLY A 851 -3.68 4.51 27.17
N ILE A 852 -3.20 3.60 26.34
CA ILE A 852 -3.00 2.18 26.71
C ILE A 852 -1.77 2.02 27.61
N VAL A 853 -1.93 1.30 28.71
CA VAL A 853 -0.85 0.73 29.53
C VAL A 853 -1.11 -0.76 29.76
N ILE A 854 -0.04 -1.53 29.97
CA ILE A 854 -0.09 -2.99 30.15
C ILE A 854 0.65 -3.36 31.45
N SER A 855 0.30 -4.45 32.12
CA SER A 855 1.07 -4.96 33.27
C SER A 855 2.49 -5.38 32.88
N SER A 856 3.47 -5.08 33.74
CA SER A 856 4.88 -5.47 33.56
C SER A 856 5.14 -6.97 33.71
N LYS A 857 4.12 -7.74 34.11
CA LYS A 857 4.13 -9.19 34.25
C LYS A 857 2.82 -9.80 33.80
N ALA A 858 2.86 -11.08 33.44
CA ALA A 858 1.66 -11.87 33.26
C ALA A 858 0.92 -12.04 34.59
N LEU A 859 -0.40 -12.11 34.53
CA LEU A 859 -1.28 -12.45 35.64
C LEU A 859 -1.22 -13.97 35.87
N LEU A 860 -1.13 -14.38 37.13
CA LEU A 860 -1.34 -15.77 37.52
C LEU A 860 -2.85 -16.05 37.62
N CYS A 861 -3.25 -17.33 37.62
CA CYS A 861 -4.60 -17.68 38.07
C CYS A 861 -4.80 -17.23 39.53
N GLU A 862 -6.04 -16.88 39.87
CA GLU A 862 -6.49 -16.33 41.15
C GLU A 862 -6.03 -14.91 41.52
N ASP A 863 -4.98 -14.35 40.92
CA ASP A 863 -4.53 -12.97 41.16
C ASP A 863 -5.49 -11.93 40.57
N ILE A 864 -5.77 -10.86 41.34
CA ILE A 864 -6.54 -9.70 40.89
C ILE A 864 -5.60 -8.55 40.53
N PHE A 865 -5.58 -8.15 39.26
CA PHE A 865 -4.95 -6.90 38.84
C PHE A 865 -5.94 -5.75 39.01
N GLN A 866 -5.67 -4.80 39.92
CA GLN A 866 -6.61 -3.74 40.28
C GLN A 866 -6.01 -2.34 40.16
N VAL A 867 -6.80 -1.40 39.63
CA VAL A 867 -6.46 0.02 39.49
C VAL A 867 -7.55 0.91 40.08
N GLN A 868 -7.15 2.01 40.71
CA GLN A 868 -8.03 3.08 41.16
C GLN A 868 -8.06 4.20 40.12
N LEU A 869 -9.22 4.80 39.88
CA LEU A 869 -9.35 5.99 39.03
C LEU A 869 -9.15 7.23 39.89
N ASP A 870 -7.98 7.88 39.81
CA ASP A 870 -7.70 9.05 40.65
C ASP A 870 -8.32 10.32 40.05
N ASN A 871 -8.18 10.52 38.75
CA ASN A 871 -8.51 11.79 38.09
C ASN A 871 -9.39 11.57 36.85
N LEU A 872 -10.55 12.24 36.83
CA LEU A 872 -11.49 12.26 35.71
C LEU A 872 -11.58 13.66 35.10
N HIS A 873 -11.43 13.74 33.78
CA HIS A 873 -11.51 14.96 32.99
C HIS A 873 -12.91 15.12 32.39
N SER A 874 -13.66 16.13 32.87
CA SER A 874 -15.07 16.39 32.54
C SER A 874 -15.38 16.47 31.03
N ASP A 875 -14.46 17.01 30.25
CA ASP A 875 -14.73 17.51 28.89
C ASP A 875 -14.90 16.40 27.84
N TRP A 876 -14.71 15.13 28.22
CA TRP A 876 -14.72 13.98 27.32
C TRP A 876 -15.88 13.01 27.60
N SER A 877 -16.16 12.15 26.62
CA SER A 877 -17.11 11.03 26.72
C SER A 877 -16.36 9.69 26.66
N GLY A 878 -17.01 8.61 27.12
CA GLY A 878 -16.29 7.40 27.53
C GLY A 878 -15.59 7.58 28.89
N SER A 879 -15.07 6.52 29.52
CA SER A 879 -14.36 6.66 30.80
C SER A 879 -13.16 5.76 31.01
N LEU A 880 -13.26 4.45 30.81
CA LEU A 880 -12.14 3.53 30.95
C LEU A 880 -12.41 2.29 30.10
N GLN A 881 -11.36 1.66 29.59
CA GLN A 881 -11.42 0.30 29.08
C GLN A 881 -10.41 -0.54 29.85
N ILE A 882 -10.76 -1.79 30.18
CA ILE A 882 -9.87 -2.70 30.94
C ILE A 882 -10.05 -4.12 30.42
N GLY A 883 -8.95 -4.89 30.38
CA GLY A 883 -8.95 -6.18 29.70
C GLY A 883 -7.68 -6.99 29.91
N VAL A 884 -7.56 -8.11 29.19
CA VAL A 884 -6.35 -8.95 29.15
C VAL A 884 -5.93 -9.26 27.72
N THR A 885 -4.63 -9.47 27.49
CA THR A 885 -4.08 -9.97 26.23
C THR A 885 -3.07 -11.08 26.44
N CYS A 886 -2.94 -12.00 25.47
CA CYS A 886 -1.84 -12.97 25.42
C CYS A 886 -0.53 -12.40 24.82
N GLN A 887 -0.52 -11.16 24.30
CA GLN A 887 0.67 -10.55 23.70
C GLN A 887 1.70 -10.10 24.74
N ASN A 888 2.99 -10.23 24.40
CA ASN A 888 4.10 -9.78 25.24
C ASN A 888 4.20 -8.22 25.23
N PRO A 889 4.22 -7.54 26.40
CA PRO A 889 4.44 -6.10 26.53
C PRO A 889 5.71 -5.57 25.82
N ASP A 890 6.75 -6.38 25.63
CA ASP A 890 7.98 -5.98 24.92
C ASP A 890 7.80 -5.84 23.40
N GLN A 891 6.79 -6.50 22.82
CA GLN A 891 6.67 -6.71 21.36
C GLN A 891 5.39 -6.12 20.75
N ILE A 892 4.44 -5.71 21.59
CA ILE A 892 3.15 -5.18 21.17
C ILE A 892 3.23 -3.73 20.67
N CYS A 893 2.79 -3.49 19.44
CA CYS A 893 2.58 -2.14 18.92
C CYS A 893 1.26 -1.58 19.46
N LEU A 894 1.28 -0.43 20.15
CA LEU A 894 0.13 0.07 20.89
C LEU A 894 -0.73 1.05 20.05
N PRO A 895 -1.96 0.66 19.66
CA PRO A 895 -2.82 1.48 18.80
C PRO A 895 -3.49 2.62 19.58
N SER A 896 -4.35 3.38 18.90
CA SER A 896 -5.03 4.53 19.50
C SER A 896 -6.06 4.17 20.59
N SER A 897 -6.53 2.93 20.69
CA SER A 897 -7.39 2.45 21.79
C SER A 897 -7.34 0.94 21.94
N ALA A 898 -7.56 0.40 23.14
CA ALA A 898 -7.46 -1.04 23.39
C ALA A 898 -8.48 -1.90 22.59
N LEU A 899 -9.62 -1.33 22.16
CA LEU A 899 -10.53 -2.00 21.21
C LEU A 899 -9.93 -2.26 19.82
N LEU A 900 -8.80 -1.63 19.47
CA LEU A 900 -8.09 -1.89 18.21
C LEU A 900 -7.04 -3.00 18.35
N LEU A 901 -6.72 -3.45 19.57
CA LEU A 901 -5.84 -4.60 19.76
C LEU A 901 -6.52 -5.87 19.25
N LYS A 902 -5.86 -6.52 18.30
CA LYS A 902 -6.18 -7.87 17.83
C LYS A 902 -5.35 -8.87 18.63
N GLU A 903 -5.30 -10.13 18.19
CA GLU A 903 -4.61 -11.25 18.83
C GLU A 903 -4.97 -11.49 20.31
N ASN A 904 -5.85 -12.47 20.54
CA ASN A 904 -6.29 -12.98 21.85
C ASN A 904 -6.37 -11.89 22.95
N THR A 905 -7.15 -10.86 22.68
CA THR A 905 -7.29 -9.68 23.54
C THR A 905 -8.76 -9.45 23.88
N TRP A 906 -9.10 -9.53 25.17
CA TRP A 906 -10.45 -9.35 25.70
C TRP A 906 -10.54 -8.02 26.46
N VAL A 907 -11.43 -7.12 26.07
CA VAL A 907 -11.54 -5.76 26.63
C VAL A 907 -12.99 -5.45 26.99
N VAL A 908 -13.23 -5.00 28.22
CA VAL A 908 -14.50 -4.41 28.64
C VAL A 908 -14.49 -2.92 28.37
N SER A 909 -15.49 -2.42 27.65
CA SER A 909 -15.66 -0.99 27.34
C SER A 909 -17.14 -0.61 27.44
N GLY A 910 -17.43 0.42 28.25
CA GLY A 910 -18.81 0.74 28.62
C GLY A 910 -19.45 -0.37 29.45
N ASP A 911 -20.54 -0.96 28.98
CA ASP A 911 -21.25 -2.09 29.59
C ASP A 911 -20.99 -3.44 28.86
N SER A 912 -20.04 -3.44 27.93
CA SER A 912 -19.92 -4.45 26.88
C SER A 912 -18.53 -5.10 26.87
N VAL A 913 -18.46 -6.41 26.61
CA VAL A 913 -17.21 -7.16 26.46
C VAL A 913 -16.91 -7.34 24.98
N PHE A 914 -15.65 -7.11 24.61
CA PHE A 914 -15.14 -7.23 23.26
C PHE A 914 -13.98 -8.24 23.23
N TYR A 915 -13.85 -8.98 22.14
CA TYR A 915 -12.74 -9.89 21.86
C TYR A 915 -12.14 -9.51 20.50
N ASN A 916 -10.83 -9.22 20.46
CA ASN A 916 -10.12 -8.69 19.29
C ASN A 916 -10.85 -7.49 18.63
N GLY A 917 -11.46 -6.64 19.46
CA GLY A 917 -12.27 -5.49 19.04
C GLY A 917 -13.71 -5.77 18.59
N VAL A 918 -14.11 -7.03 18.42
CA VAL A 918 -15.49 -7.43 18.08
C VAL A 918 -16.31 -7.56 19.37
N LYS A 919 -17.51 -7.00 19.43
CA LYS A 919 -18.35 -7.10 20.66
C LYS A 919 -18.95 -8.50 20.79
N ILE A 920 -18.61 -9.20 21.87
CA ILE A 920 -19.11 -10.55 22.19
C ILE A 920 -20.21 -10.55 23.26
N LYS A 921 -20.27 -9.53 24.14
CA LYS A 921 -21.25 -9.44 25.23
C LYS A 921 -21.73 -8.00 25.40
N SER A 922 -23.00 -7.79 25.68
CA SER A 922 -23.62 -6.47 25.95
C SER A 922 -24.36 -6.49 27.28
N LYS A 923 -24.47 -5.35 27.98
CA LYS A 923 -25.10 -5.24 29.32
C LYS A 923 -24.51 -6.22 30.35
N TYR A 924 -23.21 -6.49 30.24
CA TYR A 924 -22.48 -7.43 31.09
C TYR A 924 -22.35 -6.89 32.53
N CYS A 925 -21.97 -5.62 32.69
CA CYS A 925 -21.72 -4.98 33.97
C CYS A 925 -22.35 -3.59 34.05
N SER A 926 -22.32 -2.95 35.22
CA SER A 926 -22.67 -1.53 35.34
C SER A 926 -21.70 -0.69 34.50
N SER A 927 -22.23 0.07 33.53
CA SER A 927 -21.41 0.75 32.50
C SER A 927 -20.23 1.54 33.09
N LEU A 928 -19.01 1.19 32.67
CA LEU A 928 -17.76 1.84 33.07
C LEU A 928 -17.75 3.36 32.76
N ASN A 929 -18.63 3.83 31.89
CA ASN A 929 -18.83 5.25 31.57
C ASN A 929 -19.43 6.08 32.74
N ASN A 930 -19.93 5.41 33.78
CA ASN A 930 -20.55 5.99 34.97
C ASN A 930 -19.62 6.01 36.21
N LEU A 931 -18.36 5.62 36.06
CA LEU A 931 -17.38 5.61 37.16
C LEU A 931 -17.06 7.03 37.65
N LYS A 932 -16.64 7.11 38.92
CA LYS A 932 -16.20 8.34 39.60
C LYS A 932 -14.73 8.21 40.02
N SER A 933 -14.11 9.33 40.39
CA SER A 933 -12.83 9.32 41.09
C SER A 933 -12.94 8.48 42.37
N ARG A 934 -11.84 7.83 42.78
CA ARG A 934 -11.71 6.81 43.83
C ARG A 934 -12.45 5.48 43.60
N HIS A 935 -13.16 5.28 42.49
CA HIS A 935 -13.63 3.93 42.16
C HIS A 935 -12.43 3.02 41.86
N LYS A 936 -12.46 1.77 42.34
CA LYS A 936 -11.48 0.72 42.03
C LYS A 936 -12.07 -0.22 40.98
N ILE A 937 -11.28 -0.59 39.98
CA ILE A 937 -11.65 -1.54 38.93
C ILE A 937 -10.55 -2.59 38.84
N GLY A 938 -10.93 -3.87 38.91
CA GLY A 938 -9.98 -4.98 38.83
C GLY A 938 -10.41 -6.04 37.85
N ILE A 939 -9.45 -6.86 37.43
CA ILE A 939 -9.66 -8.04 36.59
C ILE A 939 -8.91 -9.23 37.18
N LYS A 940 -9.46 -10.42 36.99
CA LYS A 940 -8.95 -11.69 37.54
C LYS A 940 -9.12 -12.78 36.48
N ILE A 941 -8.17 -13.71 36.40
CA ILE A 941 -8.40 -15.02 35.77
C ILE A 941 -8.62 -16.03 36.89
N ASP A 942 -9.76 -16.72 36.90
CA ASP A 942 -10.04 -17.75 37.91
C ASP A 942 -9.33 -19.08 37.62
N ALA A 943 -9.44 -20.03 38.55
CA ALA A 943 -8.90 -21.39 38.38
C ALA A 943 -9.54 -22.21 37.23
N GLU A 944 -10.73 -21.82 36.75
CA GLU A 944 -11.43 -22.41 35.59
C GLU A 944 -11.06 -21.70 34.26
N ARG A 945 -10.18 -20.69 34.32
CA ARG A 945 -9.71 -19.82 33.23
C ARG A 945 -10.74 -18.82 32.71
N ASN A 946 -11.71 -18.42 33.53
CA ASN A 946 -12.66 -17.36 33.22
C ASN A 946 -12.08 -15.97 33.55
N LEU A 947 -12.34 -14.98 32.70
CA LEU A 947 -12.07 -13.56 32.97
C LEU A 947 -13.21 -12.96 33.80
N HIS A 948 -12.90 -12.49 35.01
CA HIS A 948 -13.82 -11.74 35.86
C HIS A 948 -13.49 -10.24 35.88
N LEU A 949 -14.51 -9.40 36.11
CA LEU A 949 -14.38 -7.95 36.30
C LEU A 949 -14.88 -7.58 37.69
N PHE A 950 -14.08 -6.85 38.46
CA PHE A 950 -14.44 -6.32 39.77
C PHE A 950 -14.66 -4.82 39.68
N ILE A 951 -15.76 -4.32 40.27
CA ILE A 951 -16.06 -2.90 40.41
C ILE A 951 -16.25 -2.60 41.89
N ASN A 952 -15.39 -1.77 42.47
CA ASN A 952 -15.31 -1.50 43.91
C ASN A 952 -15.31 -2.81 44.74
N ASN A 953 -14.44 -3.75 44.37
CA ASN A 953 -14.31 -5.11 44.91
C ASN A 953 -15.53 -6.04 44.72
N ILE A 954 -16.59 -5.61 44.02
CA ILE A 954 -17.76 -6.45 43.71
C ILE A 954 -17.56 -7.09 42.34
N ASP A 955 -17.50 -8.42 42.32
CA ASP A 955 -17.47 -9.22 41.08
C ASP A 955 -18.73 -8.96 40.23
N GLN A 956 -18.53 -8.73 38.93
CA GLN A 956 -19.59 -8.58 37.93
C GLN A 956 -19.90 -9.91 37.22
N GLY A 957 -19.19 -10.99 37.56
CA GLY A 957 -19.31 -12.33 37.00
C GLY A 957 -18.32 -12.60 35.88
N ILE A 958 -18.64 -13.59 35.04
CA ILE A 958 -17.78 -14.01 33.93
C ILE A 958 -17.95 -13.06 32.73
N ALA A 959 -16.88 -12.37 32.35
CA ALA A 959 -16.79 -11.57 31.13
C ALA A 959 -16.60 -12.45 29.88
N ALA A 960 -15.67 -13.40 29.97
CA ALA A 960 -15.31 -14.35 28.93
C ALA A 960 -14.70 -15.63 29.54
N GLU A 961 -14.73 -16.73 28.81
CA GLU A 961 -14.37 -18.09 29.25
C GLU A 961 -13.09 -18.56 28.51
N ASP A 962 -12.47 -19.66 28.95
CA ASP A 962 -11.35 -20.35 28.28
C ASP A 962 -10.06 -19.51 28.04
N ILE A 963 -9.77 -18.49 28.86
CA ILE A 963 -8.64 -17.57 28.67
C ILE A 963 -7.28 -18.30 28.71
N SER A 964 -6.46 -18.16 27.66
CA SER A 964 -5.17 -18.86 27.51
C SER A 964 -4.01 -18.10 28.15
N GLN A 965 -3.40 -18.63 29.21
CA GLN A 965 -2.21 -18.04 29.85
C GLN A 965 -0.90 -18.34 29.09
N PRO A 966 0.15 -17.48 29.20
CA PRO A 966 0.20 -16.25 29.98
C PRO A 966 -0.70 -15.14 29.41
N VAL A 967 -1.28 -14.33 30.29
CA VAL A 967 -1.99 -13.09 29.90
C VAL A 967 -1.52 -11.90 30.72
N TYR A 968 -1.55 -10.71 30.12
CA TYR A 968 -1.16 -9.45 30.73
C TYR A 968 -2.40 -8.54 30.84
N ALA A 969 -2.51 -7.78 31.92
CA ALA A 969 -3.60 -6.81 32.08
C ALA A 969 -3.39 -5.60 31.17
N ILE A 970 -4.44 -5.12 30.52
CA ILE A 970 -4.47 -3.88 29.74
C ILE A 970 -5.43 -2.89 30.40
N VAL A 971 -5.03 -1.62 30.47
CA VAL A 971 -5.90 -0.49 30.83
C VAL A 971 -5.76 0.59 29.76
N ASP A 972 -6.86 1.02 29.14
CA ASP A 972 -6.89 2.20 28.26
C ASP A 972 -7.47 3.39 29.05
N VAL A 973 -6.59 4.34 29.39
CA VAL A 973 -6.88 5.59 30.10
C VAL A 973 -7.61 6.54 29.14
N TYR A 974 -8.80 6.15 28.73
CA TYR A 974 -9.56 6.71 27.60
C TYR A 974 -10.64 7.72 28.02
N GLY A 975 -10.91 8.73 27.20
CA GLY A 975 -12.06 9.62 27.38
C GLY A 975 -11.98 10.41 28.69
N LYS A 976 -12.90 10.16 29.64
CA LYS A 976 -12.91 10.82 30.95
C LYS A 976 -11.75 10.40 31.85
N CYS A 977 -11.34 9.13 31.93
CA CYS A 977 -10.26 8.79 32.85
C CYS A 977 -8.95 9.41 32.35
N LYS A 978 -8.34 10.23 33.21
CA LYS A 978 -7.06 10.90 32.96
C LYS A 978 -5.94 10.23 33.73
N GLN A 979 -6.21 9.66 34.91
CA GLN A 979 -5.18 9.01 35.72
C GLN A 979 -5.72 7.76 36.42
N VAL A 980 -4.93 6.70 36.39
CA VAL A 980 -5.11 5.50 37.22
C VAL A 980 -3.85 5.16 38.01
N THR A 981 -4.00 4.60 39.20
CA THR A 981 -2.92 4.02 40.01
C THR A 981 -3.22 2.57 40.35
N PHE A 982 -2.24 1.69 40.20
CA PHE A 982 -2.31 0.28 40.60
C PHE A 982 -2.44 0.15 42.13
N THR A 983 -3.34 -0.72 42.60
CA THR A 983 -3.61 -0.93 44.03
C THR A 983 -3.45 -2.39 44.41
N THR A 984 -2.58 -2.69 45.37
CA THR A 984 -2.38 -4.03 45.94
C THR A 984 -3.33 -4.38 47.09
N ASP A 985 -4.12 -3.42 47.59
CA ASP A 985 -4.86 -3.56 48.85
C ASP A 985 -6.38 -3.78 48.62
N PRO A 986 -6.90 -5.00 48.91
CA PRO A 986 -8.31 -5.32 48.78
C PRO A 986 -9.18 -4.85 49.97
N TYR A 987 -8.63 -4.37 51.10
CA TYR A 987 -9.41 -4.10 52.31
C TYR A 987 -9.21 -2.69 52.93
N SER A 988 -8.88 -1.68 52.13
CA SER A 988 -8.90 -0.28 52.57
C SER A 988 -10.34 0.26 52.75
N SER A 989 -10.85 0.29 53.99
CA SER A 989 -12.17 0.82 54.33
C SER A 989 -12.14 2.31 54.69
N ASP A 990 -12.41 3.19 53.72
CA ASP A 990 -12.62 4.63 53.95
C ASP A 990 -14.05 4.90 54.49
N GLU A 991 -14.26 4.80 55.81
CA GLU A 991 -15.41 5.43 56.50
C GLU A 991 -15.03 6.84 56.98
N GLU A 992 -15.50 7.89 56.30
CA GLU A 992 -15.76 9.25 56.81
C GLU A 992 -16.42 10.04 55.65
N SER A 993 -17.74 10.10 55.54
CA SER A 993 -18.67 10.97 56.27
C SER A 993 -18.64 12.45 55.86
N GLU A 994 -19.66 12.88 55.10
CA GLU A 994 -20.23 14.20 55.31
C GLU A 994 -21.76 14.13 55.16
N LYS A 995 -22.44 14.67 56.17
CA LYS A 995 -23.85 15.09 56.15
C LYS A 995 -23.82 16.63 56.01
N ASP A 996 -24.89 17.38 55.79
CA ASP A 996 -26.34 17.12 55.75
C ASP A 996 -26.86 17.75 54.42
N ASP A 997 -28.14 17.85 54.03
CA ASP A 997 -29.37 18.08 54.79
C ASP A 997 -30.59 17.40 54.16
N LYS A 998 -31.63 17.23 54.99
CA LYS A 998 -32.99 16.89 54.55
C LYS A 998 -33.96 17.94 55.08
N GLU A 999 -34.58 18.70 54.18
CA GLU A 999 -35.91 19.24 54.46
C GLU A 999 -36.97 18.54 53.60
N LYS A 1000 -38.12 18.29 54.23
CA LYS A 1000 -39.33 17.77 53.60
C LYS A 1000 -40.33 18.92 53.46
N ALA A 1001 -41.01 19.00 52.32
CA ALA A 1001 -42.33 19.62 52.25
C ALA A 1001 -43.27 18.71 51.46
N ASN A 1002 -44.23 18.09 52.15
CA ASN A 1002 -45.40 17.48 51.51
C ASN A 1002 -46.47 18.56 51.35
N VAL A 1003 -47.10 18.64 50.17
CA VAL A 1003 -48.43 19.24 49.98
C VAL A 1003 -49.24 18.31 49.07
N GLU A 1004 -50.56 18.31 49.21
CA GLU A 1004 -51.43 17.23 48.75
C GLU A 1004 -52.11 17.48 47.38
N TYR A 1005 -52.37 16.36 46.71
CA TYR A 1005 -53.54 16.02 45.87
C TYR A 1005 -54.45 17.14 45.31
N ASP A 1006 -54.40 17.35 43.99
CA ASP A 1006 -55.56 17.19 43.07
C ASP A 1006 -55.07 17.32 41.60
N GLY A 1007 -55.80 16.86 40.56
CA GLY A 1007 -57.11 16.19 40.62
C GLY A 1007 -57.84 16.03 39.27
N GLU A 1008 -57.16 15.97 38.11
CA GLU A 1008 -57.86 15.98 36.80
C GLU A 1008 -57.39 14.90 35.79
N LYS A 1009 -58.24 14.60 34.80
CA LYS A 1009 -58.22 13.35 34.02
C LYS A 1009 -58.13 13.56 32.51
N ILE A 1010 -57.26 12.77 31.89
CA ILE A 1010 -57.34 12.27 30.49
C ILE A 1010 -57.27 13.34 29.39
N ILE A 1011 -56.15 13.36 28.67
CA ILE A 1011 -56.07 13.12 27.21
C ILE A 1011 -54.62 12.71 26.88
N LYS A 1012 -54.44 11.74 25.97
CA LYS A 1012 -53.13 11.49 25.33
C LYS A 1012 -53.06 12.27 24.01
N PRO A 1013 -52.12 13.20 23.84
CA PRO A 1013 -51.54 13.46 22.53
C PRO A 1013 -50.64 12.29 22.13
N MET A 1014 -50.78 11.81 20.90
CA MET A 1014 -49.86 10.85 20.30
C MET A 1014 -48.47 11.47 20.12
N CYS A 1015 -47.46 10.61 19.97
CA CYS A 1015 -46.23 11.01 19.27
C CYS A 1015 -46.61 11.48 17.86
N SER A 1016 -46.44 12.77 17.58
CA SER A 1016 -46.54 13.32 16.23
C SER A 1016 -45.25 13.04 15.47
N SER A 1017 -45.24 11.89 14.78
CA SER A 1017 -44.58 11.63 13.49
C SER A 1017 -43.52 12.66 13.04
N GLN A 1018 -42.28 12.25 12.82
CA GLN A 1018 -41.90 11.72 11.50
C GLN A 1018 -42.59 12.44 10.33
N LEU A 1019 -42.08 13.64 10.01
CA LEU A 1019 -42.27 14.27 8.70
C LEU A 1019 -40.92 14.27 7.97
N SER A 1020 -40.43 13.06 7.68
CA SER A 1020 -39.42 12.85 6.65
C SER A 1020 -40.04 13.24 5.31
N THR A 1021 -39.82 14.48 4.86
CA THR A 1021 -40.22 14.93 3.53
C THR A 1021 -39.31 14.30 2.46
N THR A 1022 -39.55 13.02 2.19
CA THR A 1022 -39.06 12.34 0.99
C THR A 1022 -39.44 13.17 -0.23
N ASN A 1023 -38.48 13.41 -1.14
CA ASN A 1023 -38.62 14.14 -2.40
C ASN A 1023 -38.69 15.68 -2.29
N CYS A 1024 -37.76 16.30 -1.55
CA CYS A 1024 -37.41 17.71 -1.76
C CYS A 1024 -36.27 17.85 -2.78
N ASP A 1025 -36.58 18.16 -4.04
CA ASP A 1025 -35.60 18.35 -5.12
C ASP A 1025 -34.49 19.34 -4.77
N HIS A 1026 -34.83 20.48 -4.15
CA HIS A 1026 -33.81 21.47 -3.76
C HIS A 1026 -32.80 20.88 -2.77
N GLN A 1027 -33.25 20.05 -1.82
CA GLN A 1027 -32.37 19.37 -0.86
C GLN A 1027 -31.54 18.27 -1.52
N ARG A 1028 -32.14 17.51 -2.45
CA ARG A 1028 -31.46 16.51 -3.28
C ARG A 1028 -30.30 17.13 -4.05
N ILE A 1029 -30.57 18.17 -4.84
CA ILE A 1029 -29.56 18.90 -5.63
C ILE A 1029 -28.50 19.54 -4.73
N CYS A 1030 -28.87 20.16 -3.61
CA CYS A 1030 -27.88 20.68 -2.67
C CYS A 1030 -27.02 19.60 -2.01
N SER A 1031 -27.52 18.38 -1.82
CA SER A 1031 -26.72 17.27 -1.28
C SER A 1031 -25.73 16.75 -2.32
N ILE A 1032 -26.14 16.66 -3.59
CA ILE A 1032 -25.23 16.33 -4.71
C ILE A 1032 -24.13 17.40 -4.84
N ILE A 1033 -24.48 18.69 -4.76
CA ILE A 1033 -23.50 19.80 -4.77
C ILE A 1033 -22.58 19.77 -3.52
N LYS A 1034 -23.07 19.34 -2.35
CA LYS A 1034 -22.24 19.12 -1.15
C LYS A 1034 -21.22 17.99 -1.39
N THR A 1035 -21.61 16.93 -2.08
CA THR A 1035 -20.72 15.81 -2.44
C THR A 1035 -19.70 16.24 -3.50
N SER A 1036 -20.12 16.99 -4.53
CA SER A 1036 -19.23 17.51 -5.59
C SER A 1036 -18.30 18.65 -5.15
N LEU A 1037 -18.24 18.96 -3.85
CA LEU A 1037 -17.27 19.86 -3.21
C LEU A 1037 -16.13 19.09 -2.51
N GLY A 1038 -16.11 17.76 -2.57
CA GLY A 1038 -15.05 16.92 -1.99
C GLY A 1038 -15.00 16.89 -0.44
N LEU A 1039 -16.05 17.36 0.23
CA LEU A 1039 -16.00 17.64 1.68
C LEU A 1039 -16.26 16.38 2.52
N LEU A 1040 -15.23 15.94 3.27
CA LEU A 1040 -15.28 14.77 4.16
C LEU A 1040 -16.46 14.82 5.15
N ASP A 1041 -17.17 13.70 5.31
CA ASP A 1041 -18.34 13.62 6.22
C ASP A 1041 -18.01 13.71 7.72
N ILE A 1042 -16.73 13.65 8.09
CA ILE A 1042 -16.28 13.98 9.45
C ILE A 1042 -16.59 15.44 9.83
N TYR A 1043 -16.68 16.36 8.85
CA TYR A 1043 -17.02 17.76 9.10
C TYR A 1043 -18.51 17.97 9.41
N PHE A 1044 -19.41 17.02 9.10
CA PHE A 1044 -20.86 17.22 9.16
C PHE A 1044 -21.55 16.32 10.18
N LEU A 1045 -22.62 16.82 10.81
CA LEU A 1045 -23.51 16.00 11.65
C LEU A 1045 -24.45 15.16 10.76
N PRO A 1046 -24.47 13.81 10.93
CA PRO A 1046 -25.38 12.94 10.18
C PRO A 1046 -26.86 13.31 10.38
N ASP A 1047 -27.69 12.99 9.40
CA ASP A 1047 -29.16 13.09 9.42
C ASP A 1047 -29.76 14.47 9.79
N SER A 1048 -28.93 15.52 9.82
CA SER A 1048 -29.25 16.84 10.38
C SER A 1048 -29.45 17.94 9.32
N ILE A 1049 -29.65 17.57 8.04
CA ILE A 1049 -29.79 18.51 6.92
C ILE A 1049 -31.14 19.26 7.01
N VAL A 1050 -31.11 20.59 6.95
CA VAL A 1050 -32.33 21.42 6.99
C VAL A 1050 -32.48 22.25 5.70
N CYS A 1051 -33.54 22.00 4.93
CA CYS A 1051 -33.88 22.79 3.75
C CYS A 1051 -34.76 23.99 4.10
N PHE A 1052 -34.38 25.19 3.64
CA PHE A 1052 -35.13 26.44 3.79
C PHE A 1052 -35.77 26.90 2.46
N CYS A 1053 -36.03 25.98 1.53
CA CYS A 1053 -36.85 26.28 0.36
C CYS A 1053 -38.29 26.65 0.79
N ASP A 1054 -39.02 27.35 -0.09
CA ASP A 1054 -40.36 27.90 0.22
C ASP A 1054 -41.33 26.84 0.78
N MET A 1055 -41.31 25.62 0.24
CA MET A 1055 -42.13 24.50 0.72
C MET A 1055 -41.67 23.98 2.08
N CYS A 1056 -40.39 23.62 2.22
CA CYS A 1056 -39.86 23.02 3.46
C CYS A 1056 -39.87 23.98 4.65
N HIS A 1057 -39.75 25.29 4.42
CA HIS A 1057 -39.92 26.29 5.47
C HIS A 1057 -41.40 26.43 5.89
N LYS A 1058 -42.31 26.56 4.92
CA LYS A 1058 -43.76 26.66 5.20
C LYS A 1058 -44.30 25.43 5.92
N SER A 1059 -43.78 24.24 5.65
CA SER A 1059 -44.16 23.02 6.38
C SER A 1059 -43.66 22.95 7.83
N ARG A 1060 -42.68 23.77 8.22
CA ARG A 1060 -42.20 23.86 9.63
C ARG A 1060 -42.84 24.99 10.43
N GLY A 1061 -43.40 26.01 9.77
CA GLY A 1061 -44.03 27.15 10.44
C GLY A 1061 -43.06 28.03 11.24
N GLU A 1062 -41.80 28.09 10.83
CA GLU A 1062 -40.76 28.93 11.45
C GLU A 1062 -41.00 30.42 11.12
N GLU A 1063 -40.60 31.33 12.02
CA GLU A 1063 -40.60 32.77 11.77
C GLU A 1063 -39.43 33.18 10.84
N PRO A 1064 -39.57 34.21 9.99
CA PRO A 1064 -38.51 34.59 9.05
C PRO A 1064 -37.29 35.24 9.71
N TYR A 1065 -37.45 35.80 10.91
CA TYR A 1065 -36.39 36.47 11.68
C TYR A 1065 -36.39 35.96 13.11
N PHE A 1066 -35.19 35.78 13.68
CA PHE A 1066 -34.99 35.33 15.05
C PHE A 1066 -33.99 36.23 15.77
N ARG A 1067 -34.05 36.23 17.10
CA ARG A 1067 -33.20 37.07 17.96
C ARG A 1067 -32.36 36.17 18.88
N LYS A 1068 -31.03 36.28 18.80
CA LYS A 1068 -30.09 35.46 19.58
C LYS A 1068 -28.94 36.30 20.14
N GLY A 1069 -28.27 35.78 21.17
CA GLY A 1069 -27.08 36.37 21.78
C GLY A 1069 -27.36 37.26 22.99
N ASP A 1070 -26.30 37.82 23.58
CA ASP A 1070 -26.33 38.63 24.80
C ASP A 1070 -25.39 39.85 24.65
N PRO A 1071 -25.90 41.08 24.41
CA PRO A 1071 -27.31 41.46 24.32
C PRO A 1071 -27.99 40.89 23.06
N PRO A 1072 -29.30 40.56 23.09
CA PRO A 1072 -29.95 39.85 21.97
C PRO A 1072 -30.09 40.70 20.70
N ARG A 1073 -29.64 40.16 19.57
CA ARG A 1073 -29.65 40.81 18.24
C ARG A 1073 -30.34 39.95 17.19
N ASP A 1074 -31.00 40.60 16.24
CA ASP A 1074 -31.81 39.94 15.20
C ASP A 1074 -30.94 39.40 14.05
N TYR A 1075 -31.36 38.29 13.45
CA TYR A 1075 -30.82 37.70 12.22
C TYR A 1075 -31.94 37.07 11.37
N ALA A 1076 -31.77 37.00 10.05
CA ALA A 1076 -32.72 36.35 9.14
C ALA A 1076 -32.45 34.85 8.99
N GLN A 1077 -33.50 34.04 8.80
CA GLN A 1077 -33.32 32.64 8.38
C GLN A 1077 -32.78 32.57 6.93
N PRO A 1078 -32.01 31.52 6.55
CA PRO A 1078 -31.33 31.45 5.26
C PRO A 1078 -32.28 30.99 4.14
N PHE A 1079 -33.26 31.83 3.78
CA PHE A 1079 -34.32 31.49 2.81
C PHE A 1079 -33.82 31.04 1.43
N GLY A 1080 -34.31 29.88 1.00
CA GLY A 1080 -33.94 29.21 -0.23
C GLY A 1080 -32.53 28.61 -0.22
N TRP A 1081 -31.94 28.34 0.95
CA TRP A 1081 -30.69 27.59 1.08
C TRP A 1081 -30.94 26.23 1.76
N CYS A 1082 -30.03 25.29 1.62
CA CYS A 1082 -29.94 24.08 2.44
C CYS A 1082 -28.78 24.23 3.42
N ARG A 1083 -29.04 23.90 4.69
CA ARG A 1083 -28.08 23.97 5.79
C ARG A 1083 -27.57 22.58 6.14
N PHE A 1084 -26.26 22.44 6.14
CA PHE A 1084 -25.51 21.24 6.52
C PHE A 1084 -24.76 21.56 7.82
N PRO A 1085 -25.26 21.14 9.01
CA PRO A 1085 -24.63 21.44 10.29
C PRO A 1085 -23.24 20.81 10.40
N LEU A 1086 -22.28 21.59 10.91
CA LEU A 1086 -20.91 21.12 11.10
C LEU A 1086 -20.74 20.45 12.46
N ARG A 1087 -19.80 19.51 12.58
CA ARG A 1087 -19.34 19.01 13.87
C ARG A 1087 -18.45 20.08 14.50
N SER A 1088 -18.99 20.80 15.48
CA SER A 1088 -18.35 22.01 16.02
C SER A 1088 -16.98 21.73 16.64
N SER A 1089 -15.92 22.19 15.97
CA SER A 1089 -14.53 22.03 16.41
C SER A 1089 -14.11 23.19 17.32
N SER A 1090 -14.77 23.34 18.48
CA SER A 1090 -14.34 24.28 19.52
C SER A 1090 -14.74 23.87 20.92
N LYS A 1091 -14.00 24.36 21.93
CA LYS A 1091 -14.30 24.14 23.36
C LYS A 1091 -15.52 24.95 23.86
N ALA A 1092 -16.16 25.77 23.01
CA ALA A 1092 -17.16 26.75 23.43
C ALA A 1092 -18.57 26.18 23.64
N GLU A 1093 -19.02 25.24 22.79
CA GLU A 1093 -20.39 24.69 22.85
C GLU A 1093 -20.63 23.85 24.10
N LYS A 1094 -19.62 23.11 24.58
CA LYS A 1094 -19.68 22.34 25.84
C LYS A 1094 -19.87 23.22 27.10
N SER A 1095 -19.81 24.55 26.94
CA SER A 1095 -19.99 25.55 28.00
C SER A 1095 -21.25 26.41 27.78
N GLY A 1096 -22.06 26.14 26.73
CA GLY A 1096 -23.24 26.96 26.39
C GLY A 1096 -22.93 28.39 25.94
N VAL A 1097 -21.65 28.71 25.71
CA VAL A 1097 -21.18 30.08 25.43
C VAL A 1097 -21.71 30.62 24.10
N THR A 1098 -21.88 29.75 23.11
CA THR A 1098 -22.40 30.09 21.77
C THR A 1098 -23.88 30.50 21.78
N ASP A 1099 -24.66 30.19 22.82
CA ASP A 1099 -26.04 30.68 22.92
C ASP A 1099 -26.12 32.17 23.26
N LYS A 1100 -25.05 32.71 23.87
CA LYS A 1100 -24.85 34.14 24.09
C LYS A 1100 -24.22 34.85 22.89
N TRP A 1101 -23.90 34.15 21.79
CA TRP A 1101 -23.29 34.75 20.61
C TRP A 1101 -24.31 35.13 19.53
N HIS A 1102 -23.98 36.14 18.72
CA HIS A 1102 -24.82 36.58 17.61
C HIS A 1102 -24.68 35.63 16.42
N VAL A 1103 -25.73 35.48 15.62
CA VAL A 1103 -25.69 34.68 14.37
C VAL A 1103 -25.45 35.62 13.20
N ALA A 1104 -24.56 35.23 12.30
CA ALA A 1104 -24.26 35.94 11.07
C ALA A 1104 -23.90 34.97 9.94
N PHE A 1105 -23.71 35.52 8.75
CA PHE A 1105 -23.44 34.78 7.53
C PHE A 1105 -22.24 35.35 6.76
N TYR A 1106 -21.46 34.47 6.15
CA TYR A 1106 -20.29 34.77 5.32
C TYR A 1106 -20.48 34.16 3.92
N GLY A 1107 -20.58 35.00 2.89
CA GLY A 1107 -20.61 34.54 1.50
C GLY A 1107 -19.23 34.11 1.04
N THR A 1108 -19.13 33.04 0.25
CA THR A 1108 -17.84 32.58 -0.29
C THR A 1108 -17.98 31.85 -1.64
N GLY A 1109 -16.86 31.52 -2.28
CA GLY A 1109 -16.79 30.73 -3.52
C GLY A 1109 -16.45 29.26 -3.27
N PHE A 1110 -16.68 28.40 -4.26
CA PHE A 1110 -16.53 26.93 -4.12
C PHE A 1110 -15.14 26.51 -3.61
N GLY A 1111 -14.06 26.94 -4.28
CA GLY A 1111 -12.68 26.61 -3.89
C GLY A 1111 -12.21 27.16 -2.54
N SER A 1112 -12.99 28.02 -1.87
CA SER A 1112 -12.70 28.51 -0.52
C SER A 1112 -13.30 27.62 0.58
N VAL A 1113 -14.28 26.76 0.27
CA VAL A 1113 -15.05 26.00 1.27
C VAL A 1113 -14.18 25.00 2.02
N CYS A 1114 -13.35 24.22 1.32
CA CYS A 1114 -12.50 23.19 1.93
C CYS A 1114 -11.45 23.82 2.86
N ARG A 1115 -10.72 24.83 2.37
CA ARG A 1115 -9.72 25.60 3.15
C ARG A 1115 -10.28 26.18 4.45
N ILE A 1116 -11.51 26.70 4.44
CA ILE A 1116 -12.19 27.23 5.65
C ILE A 1116 -12.53 26.12 6.66
N LEU A 1117 -12.88 24.92 6.19
CA LEU A 1117 -13.18 23.76 7.05
C LEU A 1117 -11.91 23.14 7.65
N GLU A 1118 -10.87 22.94 6.85
CA GLU A 1118 -9.55 22.45 7.28
C GLU A 1118 -8.96 23.31 8.40
N HIS A 1119 -9.00 24.64 8.23
CA HIS A 1119 -8.45 25.59 9.20
C HIS A 1119 -9.41 25.89 10.36
N GLY A 1120 -10.66 25.42 10.30
CA GLY A 1120 -11.71 25.67 11.30
C GLY A 1120 -12.11 27.14 11.48
N LYS A 1121 -11.62 28.07 10.64
CA LYS A 1121 -11.81 29.52 10.77
C LYS A 1121 -12.03 30.20 9.42
N LEU A 1122 -12.78 31.31 9.43
CA LEU A 1122 -12.91 32.17 8.25
C LEU A 1122 -11.56 32.83 7.92
N LEU A 1123 -11.26 32.93 6.62
CA LEU A 1123 -10.02 33.51 6.10
C LEU A 1123 -10.28 34.94 5.54
N PRO A 1124 -9.37 35.90 5.75
CA PRO A 1124 -9.47 37.23 5.13
C PRO A 1124 -9.41 37.14 3.59
N PRO A 1125 -10.09 38.02 2.84
CA PRO A 1125 -10.11 37.97 1.37
C PRO A 1125 -8.73 37.98 0.70
N ALA A 1126 -7.72 38.59 1.34
CA ALA A 1126 -6.34 38.61 0.86
C ALA A 1126 -5.69 37.22 0.81
N MET A 1127 -6.06 36.29 1.70
CA MET A 1127 -5.58 34.91 1.70
C MET A 1127 -6.37 33.99 0.73
N LEU A 1128 -7.41 34.52 0.07
CA LEU A 1128 -8.31 33.78 -0.81
C LEU A 1128 -8.15 34.14 -2.30
N GLY A 1129 -7.09 34.88 -2.67
CA GLY A 1129 -6.68 35.08 -4.07
C GLY A 1129 -7.55 36.02 -4.92
N PHE A 1130 -8.61 36.64 -4.36
CA PHE A 1130 -9.55 37.48 -5.11
C PHE A 1130 -8.92 38.80 -5.61
N LYS A 1131 -8.29 38.78 -6.80
CA LYS A 1131 -7.95 39.99 -7.57
C LYS A 1131 -9.23 40.73 -7.99
N ILE A 1132 -9.59 41.79 -7.28
CA ILE A 1132 -10.69 42.69 -7.66
C ILE A 1132 -10.38 43.31 -9.03
N GLN A 1133 -11.21 43.00 -10.04
CA GLN A 1133 -11.10 43.66 -11.36
C GLN A 1133 -11.42 45.15 -11.24
N LYS A 1134 -10.38 46.00 -11.21
CA LYS A 1134 -10.50 47.43 -11.49
C LYS A 1134 -10.86 47.66 -12.96
N LYS A 1135 -12.15 47.54 -13.30
CA LYS A 1135 -12.66 48.04 -14.58
C LYS A 1135 -12.54 49.56 -14.59
N LEU A 1136 -12.03 50.14 -15.67
CA LEU A 1136 -11.80 51.59 -15.76
C LEU A 1136 -13.13 52.36 -15.71
N ALA A 1137 -13.21 53.30 -14.79
CA ALA A 1137 -14.14 54.43 -14.82
C ALA A 1137 -13.37 55.67 -14.32
N ASP A 1138 -13.42 56.74 -15.11
CA ASP A 1138 -12.68 57.99 -14.86
C ASP A 1138 -13.37 58.85 -13.76
N LYS A 1139 -12.63 59.85 -13.26
CA LYS A 1139 -13.05 60.97 -12.39
C LYS A 1139 -13.14 60.71 -10.89
N GLY A 1140 -11.96 60.75 -10.26
CA GLY A 1140 -11.69 61.80 -9.27
C GLY A 1140 -12.38 61.68 -7.90
N GLY A 1141 -11.96 60.69 -7.10
CA GLY A 1141 -12.24 60.65 -5.67
C GLY A 1141 -11.09 60.01 -4.89
N LYS A 1142 -10.63 60.64 -3.80
CA LYS A 1142 -9.63 60.05 -2.89
C LYS A 1142 -10.28 58.97 -2.02
N SER A 1143 -10.26 57.72 -2.48
CA SER A 1143 -10.53 56.56 -1.61
C SER A 1143 -9.41 56.43 -0.57
N LYS A 1144 -9.76 56.32 0.72
CA LYS A 1144 -8.82 55.84 1.73
C LYS A 1144 -8.47 54.39 1.43
N ASP A 1145 -7.21 54.02 1.63
CA ASP A 1145 -6.84 52.61 1.77
C ASP A 1145 -7.57 52.03 2.98
N THR A 1146 -8.27 50.92 2.76
CA THR A 1146 -8.90 50.13 3.82
C THR A 1146 -8.09 48.87 4.03
N ASP A 1147 -7.62 48.68 5.26
CA ASP A 1147 -6.78 47.57 5.70
C ASP A 1147 -7.43 46.22 5.32
N SER A 1148 -6.66 45.35 4.65
CA SER A 1148 -7.16 44.11 4.04
C SER A 1148 -7.23 42.92 5.00
N SER A 1149 -6.93 43.16 6.29
CA SER A 1149 -6.91 42.17 7.38
C SER A 1149 -8.29 41.81 7.97
N HIS A 1150 -9.37 42.46 7.53
CA HIS A 1150 -10.71 42.30 8.12
C HIS A 1150 -11.55 41.17 7.50
N VAL A 1151 -12.32 40.47 8.33
CA VAL A 1151 -13.38 39.54 7.91
C VAL A 1151 -14.74 40.27 7.92
N LEU A 1152 -15.48 40.15 6.82
CA LEU A 1152 -16.80 40.77 6.60
C LEU A 1152 -17.91 39.71 6.64
N ILE A 1153 -18.91 39.92 7.48
CA ILE A 1153 -20.11 39.07 7.63
C ILE A 1153 -21.39 39.91 7.67
N SER A 1154 -22.57 39.29 7.67
CA SER A 1154 -23.87 39.98 7.66
C SER A 1154 -24.97 39.22 8.43
N PRO A 1155 -25.96 39.90 9.04
CA PRO A 1155 -27.09 39.24 9.71
C PRO A 1155 -28.12 38.62 8.76
N THR A 1156 -27.99 38.80 7.44
CA THR A 1156 -28.95 38.28 6.45
C THR A 1156 -28.28 37.66 5.22
N MET A 1157 -28.81 36.50 4.81
CA MET A 1157 -28.43 35.83 3.56
C MET A 1157 -28.89 36.56 2.30
N LEU A 1158 -29.75 37.59 2.40
CA LEU A 1158 -30.05 38.47 1.26
C LEU A 1158 -28.83 39.32 0.88
N TYR A 1159 -28.01 39.71 1.86
CA TYR A 1159 -26.78 40.46 1.62
C TYR A 1159 -25.57 39.54 1.36
N ALA A 1160 -25.29 38.63 2.29
CA ALA A 1160 -24.15 37.70 2.18
C ALA A 1160 -24.27 36.73 0.99
N GLY A 1161 -25.50 36.38 0.60
CA GLY A 1161 -25.79 35.55 -0.58
C GLY A 1161 -25.78 36.30 -1.92
N SER A 1162 -25.48 37.60 -1.94
CA SER A 1162 -25.37 38.39 -3.17
C SER A 1162 -24.15 37.97 -4.00
N SER A 1163 -24.17 38.24 -5.32
CA SER A 1163 -23.11 37.80 -6.23
C SER A 1163 -21.77 38.55 -6.09
N LYS A 1164 -21.66 39.53 -5.16
CA LYS A 1164 -20.39 40.15 -4.79
C LYS A 1164 -19.58 39.30 -3.79
N PHE A 1165 -20.26 38.55 -2.93
CA PHE A 1165 -19.63 37.81 -1.82
C PHE A 1165 -19.76 36.29 -1.99
N SER A 1166 -20.87 35.82 -2.54
CA SER A 1166 -21.09 34.43 -2.93
C SER A 1166 -21.27 34.40 -4.45
N PRO A 1167 -20.22 34.09 -5.26
CA PRO A 1167 -20.35 33.99 -6.71
C PRO A 1167 -21.38 32.93 -7.13
N LYS A 1168 -21.78 32.94 -8.40
CA LYS A 1168 -22.62 31.89 -8.98
C LYS A 1168 -21.70 30.95 -9.74
N GLU A 1169 -21.69 29.68 -9.36
CA GLU A 1169 -21.10 28.65 -10.20
C GLU A 1169 -22.19 27.97 -11.03
N GLU A 1170 -21.85 27.49 -12.22
CA GLU A 1170 -22.71 26.59 -12.98
C GLU A 1170 -22.49 25.15 -12.51
N PHE A 1171 -23.56 24.37 -12.37
CA PHE A 1171 -23.55 22.97 -11.98
C PHE A 1171 -24.51 22.19 -12.88
N ALA A 1172 -24.05 21.13 -13.54
CA ALA A 1172 -24.87 20.29 -14.40
C ALA A 1172 -25.25 18.99 -13.68
N ASP A 1173 -26.55 18.74 -13.53
CA ASP A 1173 -27.06 17.45 -13.04
C ASP A 1173 -27.19 16.50 -14.24
N LEU A 1174 -26.37 15.44 -14.27
CA LEU A 1174 -26.33 14.45 -15.35
C LEU A 1174 -27.58 13.54 -15.38
N GLU A 1175 -28.21 13.32 -14.23
CA GLU A 1175 -29.33 12.40 -14.06
C GLU A 1175 -30.64 13.01 -14.59
N ASN A 1176 -30.91 14.29 -14.26
CA ASN A 1176 -32.09 15.00 -14.78
C ASN A 1176 -31.79 15.96 -15.95
N LYS A 1177 -30.54 16.02 -16.41
CA LYS A 1177 -30.05 16.78 -17.57
C LYS A 1177 -30.38 18.27 -17.52
N LYS A 1178 -30.23 18.91 -16.34
CA LYS A 1178 -30.48 20.36 -16.14
C LYS A 1178 -29.25 21.07 -15.62
N LEU A 1179 -29.06 22.30 -16.12
CA LEU A 1179 -28.09 23.25 -15.59
C LEU A 1179 -28.69 24.03 -14.42
N TYR A 1180 -27.95 24.12 -13.32
CA TYR A 1180 -28.28 24.89 -12.13
C TYR A 1180 -27.21 25.96 -11.91
N HIS A 1181 -27.62 27.12 -11.41
CA HIS A 1181 -26.72 28.07 -10.77
C HIS A 1181 -26.63 27.73 -9.28
N ALA A 1182 -25.44 27.38 -8.82
CA ALA A 1182 -25.13 27.05 -7.44
C ALA A 1182 -24.45 28.22 -6.71
N LYS A 1183 -24.55 28.22 -5.38
CA LYS A 1183 -23.92 29.18 -4.46
C LYS A 1183 -23.58 28.52 -3.13
N VAL A 1184 -22.51 29.00 -2.48
CA VAL A 1184 -22.07 28.57 -1.14
C VAL A 1184 -21.87 29.75 -0.18
N ALA A 1185 -22.09 29.50 1.11
CA ALA A 1185 -21.87 30.43 2.21
C ALA A 1185 -21.73 29.65 3.53
N PHE A 1186 -21.24 30.30 4.59
CA PHE A 1186 -21.25 29.76 5.95
C PHE A 1186 -22.21 30.54 6.84
N GLN A 1187 -22.96 29.84 7.69
CA GLN A 1187 -23.54 30.41 8.90
C GLN A 1187 -22.51 30.29 10.04
N VAL A 1188 -22.36 31.36 10.81
CA VAL A 1188 -21.39 31.47 11.90
C VAL A 1188 -22.01 32.06 13.17
N CYS A 1189 -21.44 31.70 14.31
CA CYS A 1189 -21.69 32.36 15.60
C CYS A 1189 -20.55 33.35 15.87
N VAL A 1190 -20.86 34.58 16.27
CA VAL A 1190 -19.88 35.65 16.48
C VAL A 1190 -20.07 36.34 17.83
N ARG A 1191 -18.94 36.61 18.49
CA ARG A 1191 -18.92 37.15 19.85
C ARG A 1191 -19.51 38.58 19.89
N PRO A 1192 -20.45 38.87 20.81
CA PRO A 1192 -20.94 40.23 21.00
C PRO A 1192 -19.79 41.17 21.36
N GLY A 1193 -19.67 42.28 20.62
CA GLY A 1193 -18.64 43.29 20.84
C GLY A 1193 -17.31 43.09 20.10
N SER A 1194 -17.04 41.92 19.48
CA SER A 1194 -15.80 41.69 18.71
C SER A 1194 -15.81 42.27 17.29
N TYR A 1195 -16.89 42.95 16.91
CA TYR A 1195 -17.12 43.43 15.55
C TYR A 1195 -17.74 44.83 15.52
N THR A 1196 -17.38 45.61 14.51
CA THR A 1196 -17.99 46.91 14.19
C THR A 1196 -19.06 46.74 13.12
N VAL A 1197 -19.98 47.70 13.04
CA VAL A 1197 -21.13 47.69 12.12
C VAL A 1197 -20.96 48.83 11.11
N GLY A 1198 -21.31 48.58 9.84
CA GLY A 1198 -21.18 49.55 8.76
C GLY A 1198 -22.16 49.37 7.60
N PRO A 1199 -22.23 50.38 6.70
CA PRO A 1199 -23.19 50.44 5.62
C PRO A 1199 -22.82 49.57 4.41
N GLN A 1200 -23.83 49.05 3.73
CA GLN A 1200 -23.67 48.21 2.55
C GLN A 1200 -22.89 48.88 1.39
N GLN A 1201 -22.00 48.09 0.78
CA GLN A 1201 -21.21 48.46 -0.40
C GLN A 1201 -21.74 47.84 -1.72
N LEU A 1202 -23.05 47.63 -1.85
CA LEU A 1202 -23.68 47.27 -3.14
C LEU A 1202 -24.26 48.50 -3.87
N GLY A 1203 -24.27 49.68 -3.24
CA GLY A 1203 -24.77 50.93 -3.82
C GLY A 1203 -26.30 51.02 -3.93
N VAL A 1204 -27.02 50.04 -3.38
CA VAL A 1204 -28.49 49.95 -3.47
C VAL A 1204 -29.12 50.98 -2.52
N ARG A 1205 -30.12 51.74 -3.01
CA ARG A 1205 -30.85 52.74 -2.20
C ARG A 1205 -32.10 52.18 -1.53
N GLU A 1206 -32.68 51.13 -2.09
CA GLU A 1206 -33.80 50.39 -1.53
C GLU A 1206 -33.32 49.45 -0.40
N PRO A 1207 -34.14 49.16 0.62
CA PRO A 1207 -33.77 48.24 1.70
C PRO A 1207 -33.54 46.83 1.13
N ILE A 1208 -32.34 46.28 1.36
CA ILE A 1208 -31.96 44.94 0.84
C ILE A 1208 -32.66 43.82 1.61
N ASP A 1209 -33.00 44.08 2.87
CA ASP A 1209 -33.81 43.24 3.74
C ASP A 1209 -34.76 44.16 4.52
N VAL A 1210 -36.04 43.81 4.66
CA VAL A 1210 -37.05 44.69 5.27
C VAL A 1210 -36.87 44.87 6.78
N HIS A 1211 -36.13 43.97 7.44
CA HIS A 1211 -35.88 44.02 8.88
C HIS A 1211 -34.52 44.67 9.23
N PHE A 1212 -33.62 44.87 8.25
CA PHE A 1212 -32.28 45.41 8.48
C PHE A 1212 -32.04 46.69 7.70
N SER A 1213 -31.70 47.76 8.44
CA SER A 1213 -31.22 49.02 7.86
C SER A 1213 -29.99 48.76 6.97
N ASN A 1214 -29.97 49.36 5.77
CA ASN A 1214 -28.82 49.29 4.86
C ASN A 1214 -27.51 49.85 5.48
N ASN A 1215 -27.59 50.59 6.60
CA ASN A 1215 -26.44 51.08 7.35
C ASN A 1215 -25.85 50.04 8.32
N ASP A 1216 -26.51 48.90 8.52
CA ASP A 1216 -26.23 47.91 9.58
C ASP A 1216 -25.96 46.49 9.05
N LEU A 1217 -25.84 46.34 7.73
CA LEU A 1217 -25.70 45.07 7.02
C LEU A 1217 -24.28 44.51 6.99
N GLU A 1218 -23.25 45.33 7.15
CA GLU A 1218 -21.85 44.90 7.10
C GLU A 1218 -21.25 44.86 8.51
N TRP A 1219 -20.85 43.67 8.96
CA TRP A 1219 -20.21 43.47 10.25
C TRP A 1219 -18.74 43.10 10.02
N TYR A 1220 -17.83 43.87 10.61
CA TYR A 1220 -16.38 43.77 10.41
C TYR A 1220 -15.70 43.30 11.69
N THR A 1221 -14.88 42.25 11.61
CA THR A 1221 -13.98 41.87 12.72
C THR A 1221 -12.54 41.66 12.24
N LYS A 1222 -11.63 41.66 13.22
CA LYS A 1222 -10.22 41.30 13.12
C LYS A 1222 -9.74 40.49 14.34
N GLU A 1223 -10.67 40.05 15.19
CA GLU A 1223 -10.34 39.30 16.41
C GLU A 1223 -10.34 37.80 16.11
N GLU A 1224 -9.17 37.16 16.12
CA GLU A 1224 -9.05 35.71 15.99
C GLU A 1224 -9.81 34.99 17.11
N GLY A 1225 -10.46 33.87 16.77
CA GLY A 1225 -11.30 33.10 17.70
C GLY A 1225 -12.62 33.77 18.09
N SER A 1226 -12.95 34.96 17.56
CA SER A 1226 -14.24 35.63 17.82
C SER A 1226 -15.39 35.17 16.91
N ILE A 1227 -15.09 34.31 15.93
CA ILE A 1227 -16.04 33.65 15.02
C ILE A 1227 -15.90 32.13 15.18
N ILE A 1228 -17.03 31.42 15.24
CA ILE A 1228 -17.13 29.96 15.22
C ILE A 1228 -17.98 29.53 14.02
N LEU A 1229 -17.50 28.55 13.23
CA LEU A 1229 -18.25 27.95 12.11
C LEU A 1229 -19.38 27.08 12.65
N HIS A 1230 -20.62 27.30 12.18
CA HIS A 1230 -21.80 26.55 12.63
C HIS A 1230 -22.33 25.58 11.55
N SER A 1231 -22.49 26.06 10.31
CA SER A 1231 -23.02 25.22 9.23
C SER A 1231 -22.69 25.76 7.84
N LEU A 1232 -22.39 24.84 6.91
CA LEU A 1232 -22.33 25.16 5.48
C LEU A 1232 -23.75 25.42 4.94
N LEU A 1233 -23.89 26.42 4.07
CA LEU A 1233 -25.11 26.77 3.36
C LEU A 1233 -24.87 26.62 1.86
N ILE A 1234 -25.73 25.86 1.17
CA ILE A 1234 -25.69 25.70 -0.29
C ILE A 1234 -27.05 26.11 -0.87
N LYS A 1235 -27.06 26.74 -2.05
CA LYS A 1235 -28.28 27.13 -2.75
C LYS A 1235 -28.16 26.83 -4.24
N ASN A 1236 -29.19 26.21 -4.81
CA ASN A 1236 -29.30 25.96 -6.24
C ASN A 1236 -30.48 26.73 -6.84
N ARG A 1237 -30.44 26.96 -8.15
CA ARG A 1237 -31.57 27.44 -8.95
C ARG A 1237 -31.38 27.03 -10.41
N ILE A 1238 -32.38 26.37 -11.02
CA ILE A 1238 -32.36 26.01 -12.45
C ILE A 1238 -32.02 27.25 -13.30
N SER A 1239 -31.08 27.11 -14.24
CA SER A 1239 -30.73 28.15 -15.21
C SER A 1239 -31.86 28.36 -16.22
N ARG A 1240 -32.07 29.60 -16.66
CA ARG A 1240 -33.18 29.94 -17.58
C ARG A 1240 -32.79 29.86 -19.04
N ASP A 1241 -31.50 29.72 -19.33
CA ASP A 1241 -30.93 29.77 -20.68
C ASP A 1241 -30.89 28.38 -21.33
N ALA A 1242 -31.72 27.45 -20.84
CA ALA A 1242 -31.80 26.04 -21.24
C ALA A 1242 -32.38 25.78 -22.65
N LYS A 1243 -32.28 26.74 -23.58
CA LYS A 1243 -32.67 26.56 -24.99
C LYS A 1243 -31.62 25.81 -25.79
N ASP A 1244 -30.34 26.02 -25.49
CA ASP A 1244 -29.24 25.48 -26.30
C ASP A 1244 -28.82 24.05 -25.88
N PHE A 1245 -29.38 23.55 -24.78
CA PHE A 1245 -29.11 22.20 -24.24
C PHE A 1245 -29.47 21.07 -25.23
N THR A 1246 -30.41 21.31 -26.14
CA THR A 1246 -30.78 20.35 -27.20
C THR A 1246 -29.72 20.26 -28.30
N ILE A 1247 -29.00 21.34 -28.58
CA ILE A 1247 -27.93 21.36 -29.59
C ILE A 1247 -26.70 20.62 -29.05
N TYR A 1248 -26.36 20.84 -27.77
CA TYR A 1248 -25.24 20.16 -27.11
C TYR A 1248 -25.38 18.63 -27.08
N PHE A 1249 -26.59 18.10 -26.92
CA PHE A 1249 -26.81 16.64 -26.91
C PHE A 1249 -26.82 16.00 -28.31
N VAL A 1250 -26.90 16.80 -29.38
CA VAL A 1250 -26.85 16.35 -30.79
C VAL A 1250 -25.43 16.43 -31.36
N LEU A 1251 -24.48 17.02 -30.62
CA LEU A 1251 -23.03 17.04 -30.92
C LEU A 1251 -22.21 16.10 -30.00
N MET A 1252 -22.89 15.29 -29.19
CA MET A 1252 -22.33 14.28 -28.28
C MET A 1252 -22.88 12.86 -28.60
N LEU A 1253 -23.41 12.70 -29.82
CA LEU A 1253 -23.82 11.48 -30.50
C LEU A 1253 -23.27 11.53 -31.94
#